data_AF-A0A1F9FR77-F1
#
_entry.id   AF-A0A1F9FR77-F1
#
_cell.length_a   1.000
_cell.length_b   1.000
_cell.length_c   1.000
_cell.angle_alpha   90.00
_cell.angle_beta   90.00
_cell.angle_gamma   90.00
#
_symmetry.space_group_name_H-M   'P 1'
#
loop_
_entity.id
_entity.type
_entity.pdbx_description
1 polymer ?
#
loop_
_entity_poly.entity_id
_entity_poly.type
_entity_poly.pdbx_seq_one_letter_code
_entity_poly.pdbx_strand_id
1 'polypeptide(L)'
;MGDGIVKKIAVVINNGDEEWHLENVDASLNVLESPETETFVVSVQPPKKPHDHYISTAKKDVEALLTDLRQKIDDDDEVVFYITGHGAKFEKQSTICLNDDCDTFHLLQQLDQLSFGNRTVIMDQCLSGDLTALFADDQRSLILSLSHNNETDICPEFAPYFWSSEPGSWLARYQRAYPHVHSSTPKMVMTAGYKLNGTSSFSSTVEHFETGEELDSYSKLKPGELRIVYFSLKDCKPCIEYDPLYTKFAQDGGGIYHFVKTENTELSEKYGFKSWPSVMVIDAQGRQFTIHDKKHLFEEIAALYLTPAQRLEQIRKSLLQKDEIGLLFASFYARKLATELTPAEAAREAQALRELIVEYGQKIGTGEIDIDPERAGYMSYHLQRSYVAMTLQMEPEELIKEVQALSKLLKNLQQDSPLMGTFDDLARATLLHAVHEKVILDKKVPSENFIPQTREHFAASEKSELYRRNAMIGYARMIATFDVSPEEVHQGIHALSEVVTKTDNILLLEGAVLAAATLLPKVPQHDYNDLLSLALNIYNKTASENSFDPLTHDRAYELIKQLVKLMEQMPSEEKSAEVQLTLPKPPTPFFTYGISLNVRTKPISLTSFTVQDIGVRQSVSGRLSSLLPLHDLVDLGVKLEAGMAQDGTGKNVGEPTFDFSLSALFGHYGKGGFITADVGVGYYFGFQNEPFVTGSAEMGLHLIPHFAASFYGQVGVTFDRQEANGQFGLRFCITK
;
A
#
# COMPACT_ATOMS: atom_id res chain seq x y z
N MET A 1 14.79 -19.04 -35.31
CA MET A 1 14.13 -20.35 -35.40
C MET A 1 15.24 -21.34 -35.66
N GLY A 2 15.47 -22.22 -34.69
CA GLY A 2 16.48 -23.27 -34.71
C GLY A 2 16.25 -24.27 -35.84
N ASP A 3 17.28 -25.06 -36.09
CA ASP A 3 17.27 -26.06 -37.16
C ASP A 3 16.48 -27.34 -36.77
N GLY A 4 16.05 -27.43 -35.50
CA GLY A 4 15.32 -28.56 -34.92
C GLY A 4 16.22 -29.69 -34.44
N ILE A 5 17.54 -29.52 -34.52
CA ILE A 5 18.57 -30.43 -34.04
C ILE A 5 19.20 -29.84 -32.78
N VAL A 6 18.70 -30.29 -31.62
CA VAL A 6 19.22 -29.87 -30.31
C VAL A 6 20.67 -30.36 -30.13
N LYS A 7 21.62 -29.44 -30.11
CA LYS A 7 23.02 -29.69 -29.76
C LYS A 7 23.23 -29.41 -28.27
N LYS A 8 24.19 -30.11 -27.65
CA LYS A 8 24.62 -29.81 -26.28
C LYS A 8 26.00 -29.18 -26.34
N ILE A 9 26.12 -27.98 -25.80
CA ILE A 9 27.35 -27.19 -25.84
C ILE A 9 27.74 -26.81 -24.42
N ALA A 10 28.99 -27.09 -24.05
CA ALA A 10 29.55 -26.73 -22.76
C ALA A 10 30.72 -25.78 -22.95
N VAL A 11 30.77 -24.71 -22.18
CA VAL A 11 31.88 -23.75 -22.17
C VAL A 11 32.40 -23.64 -20.75
N VAL A 12 33.64 -24.07 -20.53
CA VAL A 12 34.35 -23.98 -19.25
C VAL A 12 35.32 -22.80 -19.33
N ILE A 13 35.15 -21.83 -18.44
CA ILE A 13 35.98 -20.63 -18.33
C ILE A 13 36.68 -20.68 -16.98
N ASN A 14 38.00 -20.83 -17.00
CA ASN A 14 38.87 -20.72 -15.84
C ASN A 14 39.82 -19.55 -15.98
N ASN A 15 39.79 -18.67 -14.99
CA ASN A 15 40.62 -17.48 -14.98
C ASN A 15 41.62 -17.42 -13.80
N GLY A 16 41.73 -18.51 -13.01
CA GLY A 16 42.73 -18.67 -11.95
C GLY A 16 43.82 -19.69 -12.31
N ASP A 17 45.06 -19.44 -11.90
CA ASP A 17 46.21 -20.32 -12.13
C ASP A 17 46.54 -21.21 -10.93
N GLU A 18 45.81 -21.06 -9.83
CA GLU A 18 45.94 -21.90 -8.66
C GLU A 18 45.48 -23.35 -8.94
N GLU A 19 46.15 -24.29 -8.28
CA GLU A 19 45.96 -25.73 -8.51
C GLU A 19 44.49 -26.16 -8.39
N TRP A 20 43.75 -25.64 -7.42
CA TRP A 20 42.33 -25.99 -7.24
C TRP A 20 41.43 -25.51 -8.39
N HIS A 21 41.72 -24.36 -9.02
CA HIS A 21 40.96 -23.88 -10.17
C HIS A 21 41.21 -24.74 -11.41
N LEU A 22 42.47 -25.17 -11.59
CA LEU A 22 42.83 -26.11 -12.65
C LEU A 22 42.20 -27.49 -12.42
N GLU A 23 42.17 -27.96 -11.17
CA GLU A 23 41.47 -29.19 -10.80
C GLU A 23 39.97 -29.12 -11.04
N ASN A 24 39.35 -27.95 -10.81
CA ASN A 24 37.95 -27.71 -11.11
C ASN A 24 37.65 -27.81 -12.61
N VAL A 25 38.54 -27.31 -13.48
CA VAL A 25 38.44 -27.51 -14.94
C VAL A 25 38.43 -28.99 -15.26
N ASP A 26 39.44 -29.74 -14.80
CA ASP A 26 39.54 -31.17 -15.07
C ASP A 26 38.32 -31.96 -14.54
N ALA A 27 37.85 -31.63 -13.33
CA ALA A 27 36.67 -32.26 -12.73
C ALA A 27 35.40 -31.98 -13.54
N SER A 28 35.21 -30.75 -14.01
CA SER A 28 34.06 -30.38 -14.84
C SER A 28 34.08 -31.11 -16.19
N LEU A 29 35.25 -31.25 -16.83
CA LEU A 29 35.41 -31.97 -18.09
C LEU A 29 35.06 -33.44 -17.97
N ASN A 30 35.40 -34.09 -16.86
CA ASN A 30 35.02 -35.49 -16.61
C ASN A 30 33.50 -35.71 -16.56
N VAL A 31 32.73 -34.66 -16.29
CA VAL A 31 31.26 -34.70 -16.23
C VAL A 31 30.63 -34.23 -17.54
N LEU A 32 31.18 -33.17 -18.16
CA LEU A 32 30.60 -32.49 -19.32
C LEU A 32 30.94 -33.18 -20.63
N GLU A 33 32.13 -33.77 -20.76
CA GLU A 33 32.56 -34.43 -22.00
C GLU A 33 31.74 -35.70 -22.24
N SER A 34 31.00 -35.70 -23.36
CA SER A 34 30.27 -36.86 -23.84
C SER A 34 30.24 -36.85 -25.37
N PRO A 35 29.94 -37.97 -26.04
CA PRO A 35 29.78 -37.99 -27.50
C PRO A 35 28.68 -37.05 -28.02
N GLU A 36 27.76 -36.60 -27.16
CA GLU A 36 26.66 -35.70 -27.49
C GLU A 36 26.94 -34.24 -27.12
N THR A 37 28.00 -33.97 -26.34
CA THR A 37 28.33 -32.64 -25.83
C THR A 37 29.60 -32.14 -26.50
N GLU A 38 29.51 -31.02 -27.18
CA GLU A 38 30.69 -30.29 -27.62
C GLU A 38 31.16 -29.36 -26.52
N THR A 39 32.41 -29.51 -26.10
CA THR A 39 32.98 -28.74 -25.00
C THR A 39 34.01 -27.75 -25.51
N PHE A 40 34.07 -26.55 -24.93
CA PHE A 40 35.06 -25.51 -25.17
C PHE A 40 35.71 -25.14 -23.84
N VAL A 41 37.04 -24.99 -23.81
CA VAL A 41 37.78 -24.70 -22.58
C VAL A 41 38.59 -23.43 -22.77
N VAL A 42 38.22 -22.38 -22.05
CA VAL A 42 39.01 -21.16 -21.90
C VAL A 42 39.72 -21.26 -20.56
N SER A 43 41.05 -21.40 -20.54
CA SER A 43 41.79 -21.52 -19.28
C SER A 43 43.17 -20.89 -19.38
N VAL A 44 43.68 -20.38 -18.25
CA VAL A 44 45.06 -19.82 -18.16
C VAL A 44 46.12 -20.88 -18.47
N GLN A 45 45.80 -22.15 -18.22
CA GLN A 45 46.61 -23.31 -18.54
C GLN A 45 45.76 -24.40 -19.18
N PRO A 46 46.33 -25.22 -20.10
CA PRO A 46 45.61 -26.32 -20.69
C PRO A 46 45.19 -27.37 -19.64
N PRO A 47 44.01 -28.00 -19.79
CA PRO A 47 43.59 -29.09 -18.91
C PRO A 47 44.59 -30.27 -18.96
N LYS A 48 44.61 -31.10 -17.91
CA LYS A 48 45.53 -32.25 -17.83
C LYS A 48 45.28 -33.27 -18.95
N LYS A 49 44.01 -33.45 -19.31
CA LYS A 49 43.60 -34.23 -20.47
C LYS A 49 43.64 -33.34 -21.71
N PRO A 50 44.31 -33.75 -22.81
CA PRO A 50 44.27 -33.00 -24.06
C PRO A 50 42.83 -32.75 -24.51
N HIS A 51 42.53 -31.51 -24.87
CA HIS A 51 41.19 -31.07 -25.25
C HIS A 51 41.27 -30.30 -26.57
N ASP A 52 40.50 -30.71 -27.58
CA ASP A 52 40.61 -30.17 -28.95
C ASP A 52 40.26 -28.68 -29.04
N HIS A 53 39.24 -28.24 -28.30
CA HIS A 53 38.80 -26.83 -28.21
C HIS A 53 39.36 -26.08 -26.99
N TYR A 54 40.66 -26.25 -26.70
CA TYR A 54 41.34 -25.43 -25.70
C TYR A 54 41.74 -24.06 -26.27
N ILE A 55 41.45 -23.01 -25.49
CA ILE A 55 41.64 -21.61 -25.84
C ILE A 55 42.30 -20.89 -24.66
N SER A 56 43.25 -20.01 -24.96
CA SER A 56 43.89 -19.21 -23.92
C SER A 56 42.94 -18.15 -23.36
N THR A 57 43.13 -17.73 -22.12
CA THR A 57 42.41 -16.62 -21.49
C THR A 57 42.73 -15.24 -22.07
N ALA A 58 43.54 -15.14 -23.14
CA ALA A 58 43.76 -13.85 -23.79
C ALA A 58 42.44 -13.30 -24.35
N LYS A 59 42.11 -12.04 -24.02
CA LYS A 59 40.84 -11.38 -24.39
C LYS A 59 40.44 -11.60 -25.86
N LYS A 60 41.37 -11.40 -26.80
CA LYS A 60 41.14 -11.60 -28.25
C LYS A 60 40.71 -13.03 -28.61
N ASP A 61 41.20 -14.03 -27.89
CA ASP A 61 40.93 -15.44 -28.17
C ASP A 61 39.54 -15.81 -27.61
N VAL A 62 39.18 -15.25 -26.46
CA VAL A 62 37.83 -15.35 -25.89
C VAL A 62 36.80 -14.64 -26.78
N GLU A 63 37.10 -13.44 -27.27
CA GLU A 63 36.23 -12.71 -28.21
C GLU A 63 36.04 -13.49 -29.54
N ALA A 64 37.10 -14.15 -30.02
CA ALA A 64 37.02 -15.01 -31.20
C ALA A 64 36.12 -16.23 -30.96
N LEU A 65 36.25 -16.89 -29.79
CA LEU A 65 35.36 -17.97 -29.39
C LEU A 65 33.90 -17.50 -29.33
N LEU A 66 33.62 -16.37 -28.68
CA LEU A 66 32.26 -15.84 -28.57
C LEU A 66 31.66 -15.53 -29.95
N THR A 67 32.49 -15.07 -30.89
CA THR A 67 32.07 -14.86 -32.28
C THR A 67 31.74 -16.18 -32.99
N ASP A 68 32.51 -17.24 -32.77
CA ASP A 68 32.26 -18.58 -33.32
C ASP A 68 31.00 -19.20 -32.73
N LEU A 69 30.86 -19.16 -31.40
CA LEU A 69 29.68 -19.66 -30.69
C LEU A 69 28.39 -18.97 -31.16
N ARG A 70 28.42 -17.66 -31.43
CA ARG A 70 27.26 -16.93 -31.99
C ARG A 70 26.79 -17.45 -33.34
N GLN A 71 27.69 -18.02 -34.14
CA GLN A 71 27.35 -18.57 -35.45
C GLN A 71 26.89 -20.03 -35.35
N LYS A 72 27.25 -20.69 -34.25
CA LYS A 72 27.09 -22.12 -34.06
C LYS A 72 25.87 -22.51 -33.22
N ILE A 73 25.61 -21.74 -32.17
CA ILE A 73 24.51 -21.97 -31.23
C ILE A 73 23.23 -21.33 -31.79
N ASP A 74 22.12 -22.06 -31.76
CA ASP A 74 20.80 -21.56 -32.15
C ASP A 74 19.80 -21.55 -30.97
N ASP A 75 18.50 -21.40 -31.26
CA ASP A 75 17.47 -21.15 -30.24
C ASP A 75 16.81 -22.42 -29.66
N ASP A 76 17.25 -23.62 -30.07
CA ASP A 76 16.85 -24.91 -29.48
C ASP A 76 17.99 -25.68 -28.79
N ASP A 77 19.24 -25.24 -28.93
CA ASP A 77 20.41 -25.83 -28.27
C ASP A 77 20.39 -25.79 -26.72
N GLU A 78 21.02 -26.77 -26.08
CA GLU A 78 21.29 -26.78 -24.63
C GLU A 78 22.71 -26.28 -24.35
N VAL A 79 22.84 -25.19 -23.59
CA VAL A 79 24.12 -24.56 -23.32
C VAL A 79 24.45 -24.58 -21.83
N VAL A 80 25.67 -24.98 -21.49
CA VAL A 80 26.20 -24.97 -20.12
C VAL A 80 27.43 -24.07 -20.06
N PHE A 81 27.38 -23.03 -19.23
CA PHE A 81 28.53 -22.20 -18.90
C PHE A 81 29.02 -22.57 -17.50
N TYR A 82 30.27 -23.00 -17.37
CA TYR A 82 30.93 -23.13 -16.08
C TYR A 82 32.05 -22.10 -15.97
N ILE A 83 31.98 -21.25 -14.96
CA ILE A 83 32.94 -20.16 -14.73
C ILE A 83 33.57 -20.38 -13.36
N THR A 84 34.90 -20.53 -13.31
CA THR A 84 35.68 -20.69 -12.07
C THR A 84 36.94 -19.82 -12.11
N GLY A 85 37.48 -19.49 -10.95
CA GLY A 85 38.66 -18.64 -10.82
C GLY A 85 38.41 -17.45 -9.90
N HIS A 86 39.04 -16.31 -10.21
CA HIS A 86 38.91 -15.09 -9.43
C HIS A 86 37.77 -14.21 -9.93
N GLY A 87 36.89 -13.81 -9.01
CA GLY A 87 35.93 -12.73 -9.23
C GLY A 87 36.41 -11.43 -8.60
N ALA A 88 36.10 -10.30 -9.22
CA ALA A 88 36.46 -8.96 -8.75
C ALA A 88 35.31 -7.97 -8.87
N LYS A 89 35.50 -6.76 -8.34
CA LYS A 89 34.67 -5.59 -8.71
C LYS A 89 35.49 -4.61 -9.54
N PHE A 90 35.03 -4.34 -10.75
CA PHE A 90 35.54 -3.27 -11.58
C PHE A 90 34.46 -2.20 -11.75
N GLU A 91 34.77 -0.93 -11.43
CA GLU A 91 33.79 0.18 -11.46
C GLU A 91 32.44 -0.14 -10.76
N LYS A 92 32.50 -0.86 -9.63
CA LYS A 92 31.35 -1.35 -8.82
C LYS A 92 30.54 -2.48 -9.44
N GLN A 93 30.90 -2.98 -10.61
CA GLN A 93 30.29 -4.15 -11.24
C GLN A 93 31.12 -5.39 -10.93
N SER A 94 30.45 -6.47 -10.54
CA SER A 94 31.11 -7.76 -10.36
C SER A 94 31.45 -8.35 -11.73
N THR A 95 32.62 -8.97 -11.84
CA THR A 95 33.26 -9.35 -13.11
C THR A 95 34.21 -10.53 -12.88
N ILE A 96 34.73 -11.11 -13.97
CA ILE A 96 35.81 -12.09 -13.94
C ILE A 96 37.14 -11.45 -14.34
N CYS A 97 38.27 -12.06 -13.99
CA CYS A 97 39.59 -11.52 -14.31
C CYS A 97 40.36 -12.40 -15.29
N LEU A 98 40.40 -12.06 -16.58
CA LEU A 98 41.14 -12.84 -17.58
C LEU A 98 42.59 -12.33 -17.69
N ASN A 99 43.57 -13.13 -17.27
CA ASN A 99 45.00 -12.76 -17.32
C ASN A 99 45.28 -11.37 -16.72
N ASP A 100 44.88 -11.16 -15.47
CA ASP A 100 44.95 -9.90 -14.71
C ASP A 100 44.04 -8.75 -15.21
N ASP A 101 43.38 -8.89 -16.37
CA ASP A 101 42.36 -7.93 -16.83
C ASP A 101 41.00 -8.27 -16.20
N CYS A 102 40.55 -7.45 -15.26
CA CYS A 102 39.23 -7.58 -14.63
C CYS A 102 38.14 -6.78 -15.34
N ASP A 103 38.44 -5.96 -16.35
CA ASP A 103 37.43 -5.23 -17.14
C ASP A 103 36.80 -6.13 -18.21
N THR A 104 36.15 -7.20 -17.77
CA THR A 104 35.62 -8.27 -18.63
C THR A 104 34.10 -8.42 -18.54
N PHE A 105 33.41 -7.50 -17.86
CA PHE A 105 31.95 -7.55 -17.75
C PHE A 105 31.27 -7.58 -19.13
N HIS A 106 31.83 -6.86 -20.11
CA HIS A 106 31.36 -6.89 -21.50
C HIS A 106 31.42 -8.31 -22.12
N LEU A 107 32.37 -9.17 -21.74
CA LEU A 107 32.44 -10.56 -22.22
C LEU A 107 31.32 -11.41 -21.61
N LEU A 108 31.01 -11.20 -20.34
CA LEU A 108 29.86 -11.85 -19.69
C LEU A 108 28.54 -11.42 -20.37
N GLN A 109 28.40 -10.15 -20.76
CA GLN A 109 27.25 -9.69 -21.55
C GLN A 109 27.20 -10.36 -22.93
N GLN A 110 28.34 -10.59 -23.56
CA GLN A 110 28.39 -11.29 -24.84
C GLN A 110 27.99 -12.77 -24.71
N LEU A 111 28.36 -13.44 -23.61
CA LEU A 111 27.88 -14.78 -23.26
C LEU A 111 26.36 -14.79 -23.03
N ASP A 112 25.85 -13.77 -22.33
CA ASP A 112 24.42 -13.67 -22.06
C ASP A 112 23.58 -13.51 -23.34
N GLN A 113 24.14 -12.84 -24.35
CA GLN A 113 23.51 -12.60 -25.66
C GLN A 113 23.55 -13.79 -26.63
N LEU A 114 24.16 -14.92 -26.25
CA LEU A 114 24.15 -16.11 -27.11
C LEU A 114 22.71 -16.64 -27.26
N SER A 115 22.39 -17.19 -28.44
CA SER A 115 21.12 -17.94 -28.59
C SER A 115 21.22 -19.25 -27.82
N PHE A 116 20.09 -19.75 -27.34
CA PHE A 116 19.96 -21.07 -26.71
C PHE A 116 18.48 -21.45 -26.63
N GLY A 117 18.20 -22.73 -26.48
CA GLY A 117 16.91 -23.29 -26.05
C GLY A 117 16.79 -23.39 -24.54
N ASN A 118 17.82 -23.93 -23.87
CA ASN A 118 17.97 -23.94 -22.41
C ASN A 118 19.41 -23.58 -22.05
N ARG A 119 19.59 -22.80 -20.98
CA ARG A 119 20.92 -22.40 -20.50
C ARG A 119 21.11 -22.74 -19.03
N THR A 120 22.25 -23.32 -18.69
CA THR A 120 22.73 -23.45 -17.30
C THR A 120 24.01 -22.65 -17.13
N VAL A 121 24.04 -21.73 -16.16
CA VAL A 121 25.23 -20.95 -15.79
C VAL A 121 25.66 -21.35 -14.38
N ILE A 122 26.86 -21.88 -14.23
CA ILE A 122 27.46 -22.26 -12.94
C ILE A 122 28.66 -21.34 -12.70
N MET A 123 28.66 -20.61 -11.60
CA MET A 123 29.68 -19.64 -11.25
C MET A 123 30.28 -19.97 -9.89
N ASP A 124 31.56 -20.32 -9.89
CA ASP A 124 32.36 -20.82 -8.78
C ASP A 124 33.54 -19.87 -8.56
N GLN A 125 33.21 -18.68 -8.06
CA GLN A 125 34.12 -17.56 -7.86
C GLN A 125 33.51 -16.52 -6.91
N CYS A 126 34.37 -15.70 -6.30
CA CYS A 126 33.96 -14.56 -5.47
C CYS A 126 32.98 -13.65 -6.22
N LEU A 127 31.99 -13.09 -5.50
CA LEU A 127 31.02 -12.12 -6.02
C LEU A 127 30.13 -12.66 -7.16
N SER A 128 30.10 -13.96 -7.38
CA SER A 128 29.29 -14.58 -8.44
C SER A 128 27.78 -14.39 -8.23
N GLY A 129 27.34 -14.19 -6.99
CA GLY A 129 25.95 -13.83 -6.69
C GLY A 129 25.48 -12.55 -7.39
N ASP A 130 26.36 -11.56 -7.52
CA ASP A 130 26.04 -10.32 -8.24
C ASP A 130 25.86 -10.56 -9.74
N LEU A 131 26.53 -11.56 -10.31
CA LEU A 131 26.41 -11.87 -11.75
C LEU A 131 25.12 -12.61 -12.09
N THR A 132 24.40 -13.15 -11.11
CA THR A 132 23.14 -13.89 -11.39
C THR A 132 22.10 -13.05 -12.11
N ALA A 133 21.99 -11.75 -11.83
CA ALA A 133 21.05 -10.87 -12.51
C ALA A 133 21.31 -10.74 -14.01
N LEU A 134 22.58 -10.78 -14.41
CA LEU A 134 22.96 -10.67 -15.82
C LEU A 134 22.31 -11.78 -16.65
N PHE A 135 22.26 -13.00 -16.10
CA PHE A 135 21.76 -14.16 -16.81
C PHE A 135 20.27 -14.45 -16.54
N ALA A 136 19.64 -13.76 -15.59
CA ALA A 136 18.27 -14.00 -15.16
C ALA A 136 17.20 -13.29 -16.01
N ASP A 137 17.61 -12.38 -16.91
CA ASP A 137 16.69 -11.66 -17.80
C ASP A 137 16.03 -12.60 -18.84
N ASP A 138 16.71 -13.69 -19.28
CA ASP A 138 16.11 -14.70 -20.16
C ASP A 138 15.34 -15.77 -19.38
N GLN A 139 14.12 -16.05 -19.81
CA GLN A 139 13.20 -16.96 -19.13
C GLN A 139 13.65 -18.44 -19.16
N ARG A 140 14.68 -18.84 -19.89
CA ARG A 140 15.10 -20.24 -20.07
C ARG A 140 16.47 -20.55 -19.45
N SER A 141 16.78 -19.92 -18.32
CA SER A 141 18.05 -20.04 -17.60
C SER A 141 17.93 -20.70 -16.22
N LEU A 142 18.89 -21.58 -15.91
CA LEU A 142 19.24 -22.01 -14.56
C LEU A 142 20.60 -21.40 -14.21
N ILE A 143 20.69 -20.75 -13.07
CA ILE A 143 21.88 -20.04 -12.63
C ILE A 143 22.24 -20.52 -11.24
N LEU A 144 23.46 -20.99 -11.07
CA LEU A 144 24.03 -21.50 -9.83
C LEU A 144 25.25 -20.64 -9.51
N SER A 145 25.19 -19.83 -8.45
CA SER A 145 26.35 -19.11 -7.95
C SER A 145 26.75 -19.64 -6.59
N LEU A 146 28.05 -19.73 -6.37
CA LEU A 146 28.57 -20.23 -5.11
C LEU A 146 28.48 -19.21 -3.97
N SER A 147 28.50 -17.91 -4.29
CA SER A 147 28.30 -16.82 -3.32
C SER A 147 26.99 -16.09 -3.50
N HIS A 148 26.48 -15.44 -2.46
CA HIS A 148 25.42 -14.45 -2.58
C HIS A 148 26.00 -13.11 -3.08
N ASN A 149 25.16 -12.08 -3.05
CA ASN A 149 25.46 -10.79 -3.60
C ASN A 149 26.47 -10.10 -2.68
N ASN A 150 27.51 -9.48 -3.24
CA ASN A 150 28.61 -8.89 -2.49
C ASN A 150 29.37 -9.85 -1.54
N GLU A 151 29.21 -11.17 -1.68
CA GLU A 151 29.93 -12.14 -0.86
C GLU A 151 31.20 -12.65 -1.58
N THR A 152 32.27 -12.82 -0.82
CA THR A 152 33.45 -13.57 -1.26
C THR A 152 33.25 -15.05 -1.00
N ASP A 153 34.09 -15.88 -1.60
CA ASP A 153 33.86 -17.31 -1.67
C ASP A 153 35.14 -18.13 -1.56
N ILE A 154 34.99 -19.42 -1.29
CA ILE A 154 36.08 -20.40 -1.28
C ILE A 154 35.71 -21.54 -2.23
N CYS A 155 36.15 -21.41 -3.48
CA CYS A 155 35.84 -22.36 -4.57
C CYS A 155 36.09 -23.85 -4.24
N PRO A 156 37.14 -24.22 -3.46
CA PRO A 156 37.34 -25.59 -3.01
C PRO A 156 36.20 -26.20 -2.17
N GLU A 157 35.29 -25.40 -1.60
CA GLU A 157 34.18 -25.90 -0.77
C GLU A 157 33.04 -26.51 -1.60
N PHE A 158 32.92 -26.16 -2.88
CA PHE A 158 31.76 -26.55 -3.71
C PHE A 158 32.11 -27.44 -4.88
N ALA A 159 33.06 -27.00 -5.71
CA ALA A 159 33.36 -27.65 -6.99
C ALA A 159 33.69 -29.15 -6.86
N PRO A 160 34.45 -29.63 -5.85
CA PRO A 160 34.72 -31.07 -5.69
C PRO A 160 33.45 -31.91 -5.49
N TYR A 161 32.44 -31.36 -4.81
CA TYR A 161 31.18 -32.05 -4.55
C TYR A 161 30.21 -31.92 -5.73
N PHE A 162 30.16 -30.74 -6.35
CA PHE A 162 29.30 -30.47 -7.50
C PHE A 162 29.72 -31.28 -8.74
N TRP A 163 31.02 -31.32 -9.03
CA TRP A 163 31.61 -32.07 -10.15
C TRP A 163 32.00 -33.51 -9.80
N SER A 164 31.53 -34.03 -8.67
CA SER A 164 31.71 -35.44 -8.35
C SER A 164 31.12 -36.35 -9.43
N SER A 165 31.68 -37.56 -9.54
CA SER A 165 31.32 -38.53 -10.58
C SER A 165 29.92 -39.13 -10.41
N GLU A 166 29.25 -38.94 -9.27
CA GLU A 166 27.90 -39.46 -9.12
C GLU A 166 26.94 -38.70 -10.03
N PRO A 167 26.14 -39.40 -10.86
CA PRO A 167 25.25 -38.78 -11.83
C PRO A 167 24.13 -38.00 -11.14
N GLY A 168 23.51 -37.07 -11.86
CA GLY A 168 22.38 -36.29 -11.37
C GLY A 168 22.09 -35.07 -12.24
N SER A 169 20.90 -34.52 -12.08
CA SER A 169 20.54 -33.21 -12.64
C SER A 169 21.39 -32.09 -12.01
N TRP A 170 21.40 -30.91 -12.65
CA TRP A 170 22.08 -29.73 -12.09
C TRP A 170 21.61 -29.40 -10.67
N LEU A 171 20.32 -29.53 -10.41
CA LEU A 171 19.73 -29.36 -9.08
C LEU A 171 20.26 -30.39 -8.08
N ALA A 172 20.33 -31.66 -8.46
CA ALA A 172 20.85 -32.71 -7.59
C ALA A 172 22.34 -32.50 -7.24
N ARG A 173 23.13 -32.05 -8.22
CA ARG A 173 24.55 -31.68 -8.01
C ARG A 173 24.69 -30.49 -7.07
N TYR A 174 23.86 -29.46 -7.27
CA TYR A 174 23.83 -28.29 -6.38
C TYR A 174 23.45 -28.67 -4.95
N GLN A 175 22.40 -29.46 -4.77
CA GLN A 175 21.95 -29.95 -3.46
C GLN A 175 22.99 -30.82 -2.75
N ARG A 176 23.82 -31.55 -3.51
CA ARG A 176 24.94 -32.33 -2.97
C ARG A 176 26.07 -31.43 -2.48
N ALA A 177 26.39 -30.37 -3.23
CA ALA A 177 27.49 -29.48 -2.91
C ALA A 177 27.14 -28.46 -1.80
N TYR A 178 25.90 -27.99 -1.75
CA TYR A 178 25.45 -26.94 -0.83
C TYR A 178 25.82 -27.17 0.65
N PRO A 179 25.67 -28.36 1.25
CA PRO A 179 26.01 -28.58 2.67
C PRO A 179 27.50 -28.43 3.00
N HIS A 180 28.37 -28.42 1.99
CA HIS A 180 29.82 -28.30 2.15
C HIS A 180 30.32 -26.86 2.06
N VAL A 181 29.45 -25.92 1.67
CA VAL A 181 29.79 -24.50 1.58
C VAL A 181 29.56 -23.86 2.94
N HIS A 182 30.62 -23.25 3.47
CA HIS A 182 30.63 -22.67 4.81
C HIS A 182 31.02 -21.19 4.78
N SER A 183 31.77 -20.78 3.76
CA SER A 183 32.32 -19.43 3.61
C SER A 183 31.35 -18.42 3.00
N SER A 184 30.30 -18.88 2.34
CA SER A 184 29.35 -18.06 1.58
C SER A 184 27.94 -18.67 1.61
N THR A 185 26.96 -17.93 1.08
CA THR A 185 25.58 -18.42 0.90
C THR A 185 25.33 -18.72 -0.57
N PRO A 186 25.43 -19.99 -1.03
CA PRO A 186 25.18 -20.32 -2.42
C PRO A 186 23.77 -19.93 -2.84
N LYS A 187 23.66 -19.50 -4.09
CA LYS A 187 22.42 -18.98 -4.65
C LYS A 187 22.10 -19.73 -5.94
N MET A 188 20.83 -20.14 -6.03
CA MET A 188 20.27 -20.74 -7.23
C MET A 188 19.09 -19.90 -7.70
N VAL A 189 19.10 -19.54 -8.97
CA VAL A 189 18.02 -18.84 -9.65
C VAL A 189 17.60 -19.68 -10.85
N MET A 190 16.32 -19.98 -10.94
CA MET A 190 15.74 -20.66 -12.10
C MET A 190 14.61 -19.80 -12.63
N THR A 191 14.64 -19.52 -13.93
CA THR A 191 13.64 -18.67 -14.58
C THR A 191 12.48 -19.51 -15.12
N ALA A 192 11.32 -18.88 -15.35
CA ALA A 192 10.06 -19.60 -15.50
C ALA A 192 9.97 -20.56 -16.69
N GLY A 193 10.66 -20.25 -17.79
CA GLY A 193 10.73 -21.07 -19.01
C GLY A 193 11.86 -22.10 -19.03
N TYR A 194 12.69 -22.22 -17.98
CA TYR A 194 13.75 -23.22 -17.94
C TYR A 194 13.15 -24.63 -17.80
N LYS A 195 13.54 -25.55 -18.68
CA LYS A 195 13.04 -26.93 -18.65
C LYS A 195 14.00 -27.84 -17.88
N LEU A 196 13.56 -28.37 -16.75
CA LEU A 196 14.32 -29.35 -15.98
C LEU A 196 14.41 -30.69 -16.74
N ASN A 197 15.63 -31.11 -17.07
CA ASN A 197 15.90 -32.47 -17.50
C ASN A 197 15.88 -33.41 -16.27
N GLY A 198 14.71 -33.95 -15.91
CA GLY A 198 14.53 -34.90 -14.81
C GLY A 198 13.11 -34.95 -14.23
N THR A 199 12.90 -35.76 -13.19
CA THR A 199 11.65 -35.73 -12.40
C THR A 199 11.62 -34.47 -11.54
N SER A 200 10.57 -33.66 -11.67
CA SER A 200 10.37 -32.47 -10.84
C SER A 200 10.29 -32.85 -9.35
N SER A 201 10.79 -31.97 -8.48
CA SER A 201 10.66 -32.15 -7.02
C SER A 201 9.22 -31.98 -6.55
N PHE A 202 8.41 -31.20 -7.28
CA PHE A 202 7.04 -30.85 -6.90
C PHE A 202 6.02 -31.18 -7.99
N SER A 203 4.76 -31.25 -7.58
CA SER A 203 3.63 -31.38 -8.49
C SER A 203 3.52 -30.14 -9.40
N SER A 204 3.04 -30.33 -10.63
CA SER A 204 2.62 -29.25 -11.53
C SER A 204 1.20 -28.73 -11.23
N THR A 205 0.62 -29.14 -10.10
CA THR A 205 -0.69 -28.71 -9.62
C THR A 205 -0.56 -27.94 -8.31
N VAL A 206 -1.51 -27.06 -8.02
CA VAL A 206 -1.61 -26.38 -6.74
C VAL A 206 -2.12 -27.36 -5.68
N GLU A 207 -1.33 -27.61 -4.63
CA GLU A 207 -1.73 -28.43 -3.48
C GLU A 207 -2.59 -27.60 -2.51
N HIS A 208 -3.50 -28.23 -1.74
CA HIS A 208 -4.36 -27.51 -0.79
C HIS A 208 -4.01 -27.91 0.65
N PHE A 209 -3.69 -26.91 1.49
CA PHE A 209 -3.41 -27.11 2.92
C PHE A 209 -4.50 -26.49 3.79
N GLU A 210 -4.93 -27.27 4.78
CA GLU A 210 -5.96 -26.90 5.75
C GLU A 210 -5.34 -26.40 7.06
N THR A 211 -4.10 -26.81 7.38
CA THR A 211 -3.47 -26.52 8.68
C THR A 211 -2.08 -25.89 8.56
N GLY A 212 -1.68 -25.15 9.60
CA GLY A 212 -0.31 -24.64 9.72
C GLY A 212 0.74 -25.75 9.88
N GLU A 213 0.38 -26.87 10.51
CA GLU A 213 1.26 -28.03 10.64
C GLU A 213 1.61 -28.63 9.28
N GLU A 214 0.69 -28.65 8.32
CA GLU A 214 1.00 -29.06 6.94
C GLU A 214 2.04 -28.13 6.33
N LEU A 215 1.84 -26.81 6.40
CA LEU A 215 2.81 -25.85 5.87
C LEU A 215 4.21 -26.00 6.54
N ASP A 216 4.23 -26.23 7.85
CA ASP A 216 5.44 -26.40 8.65
C ASP A 216 6.05 -27.82 8.49
N SER A 217 5.28 -28.85 8.15
CA SER A 217 5.76 -30.24 7.97
C SER A 217 6.59 -30.41 6.70
N TYR A 218 6.31 -29.59 5.68
CA TYR A 218 7.12 -29.50 4.47
C TYR A 218 8.32 -28.54 4.65
N SER A 219 8.78 -28.29 5.89
CA SER A 219 9.91 -27.41 6.28
C SER A 219 11.29 -27.83 5.76
N LYS A 220 11.38 -28.83 4.88
CA LYS A 220 12.63 -29.30 4.27
C LYS A 220 12.65 -29.02 2.77
N LEU A 221 12.30 -27.80 2.39
CA LEU A 221 12.64 -27.30 1.05
C LEU A 221 14.15 -27.49 0.88
N LYS A 222 14.55 -28.13 -0.22
CA LYS A 222 15.97 -28.32 -0.52
C LYS A 222 16.55 -27.01 -1.05
N PRO A 223 17.88 -26.81 -0.98
CA PRO A 223 18.52 -25.63 -1.55
C PRO A 223 18.07 -25.35 -2.99
N GLY A 224 17.61 -24.12 -3.21
CA GLY A 224 17.09 -23.63 -4.49
C GLY A 224 15.60 -23.92 -4.76
N GLU A 225 14.94 -24.75 -3.96
CA GLU A 225 13.49 -24.93 -4.04
C GLU A 225 12.75 -23.76 -3.38
N LEU A 226 11.65 -23.32 -3.98
CA LEU A 226 10.74 -22.32 -3.42
C LEU A 226 9.35 -22.90 -3.23
N ARG A 227 8.67 -22.46 -2.18
CA ARG A 227 7.23 -22.66 -2.00
C ARG A 227 6.50 -21.36 -2.21
N ILE A 228 5.44 -21.40 -3.00
CA ILE A 228 4.55 -20.28 -3.27
C ILE A 228 3.23 -20.61 -2.57
N VAL A 229 2.94 -19.88 -1.49
CA VAL A 229 1.73 -20.02 -0.68
C VAL A 229 0.72 -18.96 -1.11
N TYR A 230 -0.40 -19.42 -1.66
CA TYR A 230 -1.54 -18.64 -2.08
C TYR A 230 -2.65 -18.68 -1.02
N PHE A 231 -2.84 -17.57 -0.32
CA PHE A 231 -3.91 -17.39 0.67
C PHE A 231 -5.19 -16.93 -0.03
N SER A 232 -6.24 -17.74 0.07
CA SER A 232 -7.52 -17.57 -0.61
C SER A 232 -8.69 -17.64 0.37
N LEU A 233 -9.88 -17.22 -0.05
CA LEU A 233 -11.14 -17.49 0.63
C LEU A 233 -12.17 -17.98 -0.39
N LYS A 234 -12.97 -18.98 0.00
CA LYS A 234 -13.93 -19.66 -0.89
C LYS A 234 -14.92 -18.72 -1.60
N ASP A 235 -15.35 -17.66 -0.92
CA ASP A 235 -16.33 -16.70 -1.43
C ASP A 235 -15.72 -15.33 -1.79
N CYS A 236 -14.39 -15.26 -1.88
CA CYS A 236 -13.69 -14.05 -2.30
C CYS A 236 -13.68 -13.96 -3.83
N LYS A 237 -14.46 -13.03 -4.40
CA LYS A 237 -14.54 -12.84 -5.86
C LYS A 237 -13.17 -12.68 -6.53
N PRO A 238 -12.24 -11.84 -6.03
CA PRO A 238 -10.90 -11.80 -6.59
C PRO A 238 -10.17 -13.14 -6.51
N CYS A 239 -10.34 -13.90 -5.42
CA CYS A 239 -9.69 -15.19 -5.25
C CYS A 239 -10.15 -16.19 -6.33
N ILE A 240 -11.45 -16.23 -6.62
CA ILE A 240 -12.01 -17.04 -7.72
C ILE A 240 -11.41 -16.65 -9.09
N GLU A 241 -11.12 -15.37 -9.31
CA GLU A 241 -10.48 -14.87 -10.55
C GLU A 241 -9.01 -15.31 -10.65
N TYR A 242 -8.28 -15.32 -9.53
CA TYR A 242 -6.85 -15.65 -9.51
C TYR A 242 -6.57 -17.16 -9.47
N ASP A 243 -7.48 -18.00 -9.01
CA ASP A 243 -7.27 -19.45 -8.86
C ASP A 243 -6.82 -20.16 -10.17
N PRO A 244 -7.43 -19.89 -11.35
CA PRO A 244 -6.96 -20.45 -12.61
C PRO A 244 -5.55 -19.97 -12.99
N LEU A 245 -5.18 -18.75 -12.59
CA LEU A 245 -3.86 -18.18 -12.88
C LEU A 245 -2.77 -18.91 -12.10
N TYR A 246 -2.98 -19.17 -10.81
CA TYR A 246 -2.02 -19.94 -10.00
C TYR A 246 -1.93 -21.41 -10.41
N THR A 247 -3.03 -21.98 -10.88
CA THR A 247 -3.01 -23.31 -11.52
C THR A 247 -2.13 -23.31 -12.76
N LYS A 248 -2.25 -22.28 -13.61
CA LYS A 248 -1.39 -22.11 -14.77
C LYS A 248 0.08 -21.91 -14.37
N PHE A 249 0.37 -21.10 -13.36
CA PHE A 249 1.73 -20.93 -12.86
C PHE A 249 2.35 -22.23 -12.32
N ALA A 250 1.58 -23.06 -11.63
CA ALA A 250 2.07 -24.38 -11.19
C ALA A 250 2.42 -25.29 -12.37
N GLN A 251 1.65 -25.22 -13.45
CA GLN A 251 1.90 -25.96 -14.69
C GLN A 251 3.12 -25.42 -15.44
N ASP A 252 3.15 -24.11 -15.68
CA ASP A 252 4.21 -23.41 -16.40
C ASP A 252 5.55 -23.53 -15.64
N GLY A 253 5.51 -23.49 -14.32
CA GLY A 253 6.67 -23.70 -13.45
C GLY A 253 7.20 -25.13 -13.46
N GLY A 254 6.59 -26.09 -14.17
CA GLY A 254 7.18 -27.41 -14.43
C GLY A 254 7.59 -28.21 -13.19
N GLY A 255 6.96 -27.97 -12.04
CA GLY A 255 7.31 -28.57 -10.74
C GLY A 255 8.63 -28.08 -10.14
N ILE A 256 9.13 -26.93 -10.60
CA ILE A 256 10.28 -26.18 -10.03
C ILE A 256 9.87 -25.55 -8.69
N TYR A 257 8.67 -25.00 -8.64
CA TYR A 257 8.13 -24.35 -7.45
C TYR A 257 7.00 -25.17 -6.85
N HIS A 258 6.96 -25.23 -5.53
CA HIS A 258 5.87 -25.87 -4.81
C HIS A 258 4.72 -24.89 -4.63
N PHE A 259 3.66 -25.01 -5.44
CA PHE A 259 2.46 -24.19 -5.29
C PHE A 259 1.49 -24.79 -4.29
N VAL A 260 1.14 -24.00 -3.28
CA VAL A 260 0.20 -24.39 -2.22
C VAL A 260 -0.87 -23.32 -2.10
N LYS A 261 -2.12 -23.73 -1.98
CA LYS A 261 -3.27 -22.91 -1.64
C LYS A 261 -3.70 -23.20 -0.20
N THR A 262 -4.09 -22.18 0.53
CA THR A 262 -4.73 -22.34 1.84
C THR A 262 -5.89 -21.35 2.01
N GLU A 263 -6.95 -21.83 2.64
CA GLU A 263 -8.11 -21.03 3.05
C GLU A 263 -8.14 -20.77 4.57
N ASN A 264 -7.06 -21.10 5.28
CA ASN A 264 -6.95 -20.95 6.72
C ASN A 264 -6.67 -19.48 7.10
N THR A 265 -7.67 -18.83 7.72
CA THR A 265 -7.56 -17.42 8.15
C THR A 265 -6.57 -17.23 9.30
N GLU A 266 -6.46 -18.19 10.23
CA GLU A 266 -5.48 -18.10 11.32
C GLU A 266 -4.04 -18.12 10.78
N LEU A 267 -3.79 -18.90 9.74
CA LEU A 267 -2.49 -18.94 9.06
C LEU A 267 -2.20 -17.62 8.34
N SER A 268 -3.20 -17.07 7.64
CA SER A 268 -3.12 -15.74 7.03
C SER A 268 -2.76 -14.66 8.07
N GLU A 269 -3.42 -14.69 9.23
CA GLU A 269 -3.17 -13.76 10.35
C GLU A 269 -1.78 -13.96 10.98
N LYS A 270 -1.31 -15.20 11.14
CA LYS A 270 0.05 -15.53 11.61
C LYS A 270 1.12 -14.85 10.75
N TYR A 271 0.91 -14.79 9.43
CA TYR A 271 1.80 -14.13 8.48
C TYR A 271 1.46 -12.65 8.23
N GLY A 272 0.49 -12.09 8.97
CA GLY A 272 0.14 -10.66 8.91
C GLY A 272 -0.70 -10.24 7.71
N PHE A 273 -1.27 -11.18 6.95
CA PHE A 273 -2.13 -10.88 5.80
C PHE A 273 -3.57 -10.58 6.25
N LYS A 274 -4.05 -9.37 5.93
CA LYS A 274 -5.41 -8.88 6.24
C LYS A 274 -6.32 -8.75 5.01
N SER A 275 -5.80 -9.10 3.84
CA SER A 275 -6.49 -8.97 2.55
C SER A 275 -6.35 -10.26 1.76
N TRP A 276 -7.34 -10.55 0.91
CA TRP A 276 -7.35 -11.73 0.06
C TRP A 276 -7.62 -11.37 -1.41
N PRO A 277 -6.98 -12.05 -2.38
CA PRO A 277 -5.92 -13.03 -2.17
C PRO A 277 -4.61 -12.37 -1.68
N SER A 278 -3.75 -13.14 -1.02
CA SER A 278 -2.37 -12.76 -0.68
C SER A 278 -1.42 -13.88 -1.08
N VAL A 279 -0.19 -13.55 -1.45
CA VAL A 279 0.81 -14.55 -1.83
C VAL A 279 2.10 -14.33 -1.09
N MET A 280 2.69 -15.44 -0.65
CA MET A 280 3.97 -15.48 0.03
C MET A 280 4.86 -16.52 -0.63
N VAL A 281 6.14 -16.21 -0.76
CA VAL A 281 7.19 -17.13 -1.17
C VAL A 281 8.01 -17.51 0.07
N ILE A 282 8.28 -18.80 0.24
CA ILE A 282 9.17 -19.34 1.25
C ILE A 282 10.34 -20.02 0.55
N ASP A 283 11.57 -19.71 0.94
CA ASP A 283 12.75 -20.38 0.42
C ASP A 283 13.25 -21.54 1.30
N ALA A 284 14.30 -22.22 0.85
CA ALA A 284 14.94 -23.33 1.55
C ALA A 284 15.43 -22.99 2.98
N GLN A 285 15.72 -21.71 3.24
CA GLN A 285 16.14 -21.22 4.55
C GLN A 285 14.95 -20.80 5.43
N GLY A 286 13.72 -20.91 4.93
CA GLY A 286 12.50 -20.50 5.62
C GLY A 286 12.26 -18.99 5.59
N ARG A 287 13.02 -18.22 4.81
CA ARG A 287 12.81 -16.78 4.63
C ARG A 287 11.52 -16.57 3.84
N GLN A 288 10.76 -15.55 4.24
CA GLN A 288 9.42 -15.28 3.71
C GLN A 288 9.43 -13.97 2.94
N PHE A 289 8.83 -13.99 1.76
CA PHE A 289 8.70 -12.82 0.89
C PHE A 289 7.25 -12.66 0.50
N THR A 290 6.65 -11.49 0.75
CA THR A 290 5.31 -11.19 0.23
C THR A 290 5.40 -10.85 -1.26
N ILE A 291 4.46 -11.39 -2.03
CA ILE A 291 4.26 -11.06 -3.45
C ILE A 291 3.09 -10.10 -3.56
N HIS A 292 3.33 -8.96 -4.19
CA HIS A 292 2.36 -7.88 -4.29
C HIS A 292 1.59 -7.93 -5.61
N ASP A 293 2.30 -8.11 -6.72
CA ASP A 293 1.76 -8.34 -8.05
C ASP A 293 1.53 -9.84 -8.30
N LYS A 294 0.28 -10.22 -8.10
CA LYS A 294 -0.19 -11.59 -8.23
C LYS A 294 -0.25 -12.05 -9.68
N LYS A 295 -0.18 -11.14 -10.65
CA LYS A 295 -0.21 -11.44 -12.09
C LYS A 295 1.19 -11.67 -12.67
N HIS A 296 2.22 -11.11 -12.05
CA HIS A 296 3.61 -11.18 -12.49
C HIS A 296 4.48 -11.83 -11.41
N LEU A 297 4.02 -13.01 -10.97
CA LEU A 297 4.59 -13.76 -9.87
C LEU A 297 6.06 -14.11 -10.11
N PHE A 298 6.40 -14.57 -11.32
CA PHE A 298 7.75 -15.03 -11.63
C PHE A 298 8.72 -13.86 -11.76
N GLU A 299 8.26 -12.72 -12.27
CA GLU A 299 9.02 -11.47 -12.32
C GLU A 299 9.33 -10.98 -10.91
N GLU A 300 8.36 -11.00 -9.99
CA GLU A 300 8.62 -10.64 -8.59
C GLU A 300 9.59 -11.63 -7.91
N ILE A 301 9.43 -12.94 -8.14
CA ILE A 301 10.36 -13.96 -7.63
C ILE A 301 11.78 -13.71 -8.16
N ALA A 302 11.94 -13.49 -9.46
CA ALA A 302 13.24 -13.19 -10.07
C ALA A 302 13.88 -11.96 -9.43
N ALA A 303 13.09 -10.92 -9.19
CA ALA A 303 13.58 -9.69 -8.58
C ALA A 303 13.89 -9.81 -7.07
N LEU A 304 13.42 -10.85 -6.37
CA LEU A 304 13.92 -11.17 -5.01
C LEU A 304 15.43 -11.39 -5.01
N TYR A 305 15.98 -11.90 -6.12
CA TYR A 305 17.38 -12.24 -6.25
C TYR A 305 18.27 -11.07 -6.69
N LEU A 306 17.71 -9.97 -7.16
CA LEU A 306 18.48 -8.82 -7.62
C LEU A 306 19.09 -8.05 -6.44
N THR A 307 20.33 -7.54 -6.60
CA THR A 307 20.91 -6.54 -5.69
C THR A 307 20.06 -5.27 -5.68
N PRO A 308 20.18 -4.42 -4.64
CA PRO A 308 19.54 -3.11 -4.66
C PRO A 308 19.84 -2.27 -5.91
N ALA A 309 21.10 -2.25 -6.35
CA ALA A 309 21.53 -1.53 -7.56
C ALA A 309 20.91 -2.13 -8.83
N GLN A 310 20.84 -3.46 -8.94
CA GLN A 310 20.22 -4.14 -10.08
C GLN A 310 18.71 -3.95 -10.12
N ARG A 311 18.04 -3.98 -8.96
CA ARG A 311 16.61 -3.63 -8.86
C ARG A 311 16.41 -2.19 -9.35
N LEU A 312 17.24 -1.24 -8.92
CA LEU A 312 17.12 0.14 -9.37
C LEU A 312 17.33 0.29 -10.89
N GLU A 313 18.28 -0.46 -11.47
CA GLU A 313 18.48 -0.47 -12.92
C GLU A 313 17.31 -1.14 -13.66
N GLN A 314 16.71 -2.19 -13.10
CA GLN A 314 15.49 -2.79 -13.66
C GLN A 314 14.31 -1.81 -13.59
N ILE A 315 14.19 -1.05 -12.49
CA ILE A 315 13.22 0.05 -12.35
C ILE A 315 13.47 1.11 -13.42
N ARG A 316 14.73 1.47 -13.67
CA ARG A 316 15.10 2.40 -14.74
C ARG A 316 14.70 1.89 -16.12
N LYS A 317 15.10 0.67 -16.49
CA LYS A 317 14.70 0.04 -17.76
C LYS A 317 13.18 0.04 -17.92
N SER A 318 12.47 -0.40 -16.89
CA SER A 318 11.00 -0.44 -16.80
C SER A 318 10.35 0.93 -17.05
N LEU A 319 10.82 1.97 -16.36
CA LEU A 319 10.31 3.33 -16.52
C LEU A 319 10.54 3.88 -17.93
N LEU A 320 11.67 3.53 -18.55
CA LEU A 320 12.06 4.06 -19.85
C LEU A 320 11.45 3.27 -21.04
N GLN A 321 11.11 1.99 -20.85
CA GLN A 321 10.59 1.12 -21.91
C GLN A 321 9.06 1.19 -22.11
N LYS A 322 8.36 2.10 -21.40
CA LYS A 322 6.89 2.27 -21.46
C LYS A 322 6.09 1.01 -21.08
N ASP A 323 6.69 0.09 -20.33
CA ASP A 323 6.00 -1.11 -19.88
C ASP A 323 5.17 -0.79 -18.64
N GLU A 324 3.83 -0.84 -18.77
CA GLU A 324 2.88 -0.61 -17.67
C GLU A 324 3.19 -1.47 -16.43
N ILE A 325 3.70 -2.69 -16.64
CA ILE A 325 4.07 -3.64 -15.59
C ILE A 325 5.27 -3.09 -14.82
N GLY A 326 6.27 -2.62 -15.55
CA GLY A 326 7.46 -1.99 -15.02
C GLY A 326 7.18 -0.76 -14.13
N LEU A 327 6.09 -0.03 -14.38
CA LEU A 327 5.70 1.16 -13.61
C LEU A 327 5.12 0.81 -12.23
N LEU A 328 4.30 -0.25 -12.15
CA LEU A 328 3.84 -0.80 -10.88
C LEU A 328 5.01 -1.41 -10.12
N PHE A 329 5.85 -2.18 -10.81
CA PHE A 329 7.06 -2.80 -10.25
C PHE A 329 7.98 -1.76 -9.59
N ALA A 330 8.22 -0.63 -10.28
CA ALA A 330 9.02 0.49 -9.79
C ALA A 330 8.55 1.03 -8.43
N SER A 331 7.24 1.18 -8.25
CA SER A 331 6.66 1.69 -7.02
C SER A 331 6.88 0.78 -5.82
N PHE A 332 6.72 -0.53 -6.00
CA PHE A 332 6.83 -1.52 -4.94
C PHE A 332 8.28 -1.77 -4.55
N TYR A 333 9.15 -1.98 -5.53
CA TYR A 333 10.56 -2.29 -5.28
C TYR A 333 11.28 -1.15 -4.60
N ALA A 334 10.97 0.09 -4.97
CA ALA A 334 11.63 1.22 -4.35
C ALA A 334 11.25 1.38 -2.86
N ARG A 335 10.05 0.93 -2.42
CA ARG A 335 9.72 0.88 -0.98
C ARG A 335 10.44 -0.24 -0.25
N LYS A 336 10.53 -1.42 -0.88
CA LYS A 336 11.22 -2.58 -0.31
C LYS A 336 12.73 -2.35 -0.20
N LEU A 337 13.33 -1.71 -1.21
CA LEU A 337 14.73 -1.25 -1.14
C LEU A 337 14.97 -0.44 0.13
N ALA A 338 14.09 0.53 0.41
CA ALA A 338 14.27 1.41 1.57
C ALA A 338 14.27 0.70 2.93
N THR A 339 13.76 -0.53 3.02
CA THR A 339 13.81 -1.32 4.26
C THR A 339 14.99 -2.29 4.33
N GLU A 340 15.66 -2.56 3.21
CA GLU A 340 16.73 -3.55 3.10
C GLU A 340 18.14 -2.92 3.05
N LEU A 341 18.21 -1.61 2.80
CA LEU A 341 19.49 -0.90 2.61
C LEU A 341 20.14 -0.46 3.93
N THR A 342 21.45 -0.60 4.00
CA THR A 342 22.24 0.14 5.01
C THR A 342 22.15 1.65 4.76
N PRO A 343 22.40 2.53 5.77
CA PRO A 343 22.35 3.98 5.58
C PRO A 343 23.21 4.50 4.42
N ALA A 344 24.40 3.91 4.21
CA ALA A 344 25.31 4.29 3.12
C ALA A 344 24.78 3.85 1.75
N GLU A 345 24.19 2.66 1.65
CA GLU A 345 23.54 2.22 0.41
C GLU A 345 22.28 3.03 0.13
N ALA A 346 21.47 3.31 1.15
CA ALA A 346 20.29 4.14 1.03
C ALA A 346 20.62 5.55 0.51
N ALA A 347 21.73 6.14 0.96
CA ALA A 347 22.22 7.41 0.43
C ALA A 347 22.49 7.34 -1.09
N ARG A 348 23.24 6.31 -1.50
CA ARG A 348 23.60 6.09 -2.90
C ARG A 348 22.39 5.77 -3.79
N GLU A 349 21.53 4.86 -3.36
CA GLU A 349 20.37 4.43 -4.15
C GLU A 349 19.30 5.53 -4.22
N ALA A 350 19.12 6.34 -3.17
CA ALA A 350 18.24 7.50 -3.22
C ALA A 350 18.72 8.55 -4.23
N GLN A 351 20.03 8.82 -4.28
CA GLN A 351 20.60 9.71 -5.29
C GLN A 351 20.29 9.22 -6.71
N ALA A 352 20.52 7.93 -6.98
CA ALA A 352 20.27 7.33 -8.28
C ALA A 352 18.77 7.32 -8.62
N LEU A 353 17.89 7.05 -7.64
CA LEU A 353 16.44 7.15 -7.81
C LEU A 353 15.98 8.59 -8.09
N ARG A 354 16.59 9.61 -7.46
CA ARG A 354 16.33 11.01 -7.76
C ARG A 354 16.67 11.35 -9.20
N GLU A 355 17.86 10.96 -9.66
CA GLU A 355 18.31 11.18 -11.04
C GLU A 355 17.34 10.52 -12.04
N LEU A 356 16.85 9.33 -11.72
CA LEU A 356 15.84 8.63 -12.51
C LEU A 356 14.48 9.35 -12.53
N ILE A 357 14.00 9.87 -11.40
CA ILE A 357 12.76 10.66 -11.33
C ILE A 357 12.87 11.90 -12.22
N VAL A 358 14.02 12.57 -12.22
CA VAL A 358 14.29 13.74 -13.07
C VAL A 358 14.30 13.37 -14.54
N GLU A 359 15.05 12.33 -14.91
CA GLU A 359 15.13 11.84 -16.29
C GLU A 359 13.73 11.47 -16.81
N TYR A 360 12.95 10.73 -16.02
CA TYR A 360 11.59 10.33 -16.36
C TYR A 360 10.67 11.53 -16.55
N GLY A 361 10.69 12.50 -15.63
CA GLY A 361 9.90 13.73 -15.74
C GLY A 361 10.28 14.57 -16.96
N GLN A 362 11.57 14.67 -17.29
CA GLN A 362 12.05 15.36 -18.49
C GLN A 362 11.53 14.68 -19.76
N LYS A 363 11.61 13.35 -19.85
CA LYS A 363 11.13 12.57 -21.00
C LYS A 363 9.62 12.65 -21.20
N ILE A 364 8.84 12.74 -20.12
CA ILE A 364 7.40 13.07 -20.21
C ILE A 364 7.23 14.49 -20.76
N GLY A 365 7.96 15.46 -20.20
CA GLY A 365 7.86 16.87 -20.60
C GLY A 365 8.22 17.13 -22.07
N THR A 366 9.15 16.36 -22.63
CA THR A 366 9.52 16.43 -24.06
C THR A 366 8.61 15.60 -24.97
N GLY A 367 7.71 14.80 -24.41
CA GLY A 367 6.84 13.89 -25.17
C GLY A 367 7.55 12.62 -25.68
N GLU A 368 8.78 12.33 -25.24
CA GLU A 368 9.46 11.06 -25.54
C GLU A 368 8.71 9.87 -24.90
N ILE A 369 8.15 10.10 -23.71
CA ILE A 369 7.25 9.17 -23.02
C ILE A 369 5.82 9.71 -23.12
N ASP A 370 5.03 9.06 -23.97
CA ASP A 370 3.58 9.28 -24.08
C ASP A 370 2.89 8.43 -23.02
N ILE A 371 2.48 9.08 -21.93
CA ILE A 371 1.79 8.45 -20.81
C ILE A 371 0.62 9.33 -20.39
N ASP A 372 -0.49 8.69 -20.04
CA ASP A 372 -1.64 9.36 -19.46
C ASP A 372 -1.25 10.21 -18.22
N PRO A 373 -1.68 11.49 -18.13
CA PRO A 373 -1.31 12.38 -17.03
C PRO A 373 -1.68 11.88 -15.63
N GLU A 374 -2.80 11.17 -15.47
CA GLU A 374 -3.18 10.63 -14.16
C GLU A 374 -2.21 9.51 -13.75
N ARG A 375 -1.83 8.66 -14.71
CA ARG A 375 -0.82 7.62 -14.50
C ARG A 375 0.56 8.20 -14.18
N ALA A 376 0.98 9.24 -14.90
CA ALA A 376 2.21 9.96 -14.59
C ALA A 376 2.22 10.49 -13.15
N GLY A 377 1.10 11.07 -12.70
CA GLY A 377 0.92 11.55 -11.33
C GLY A 377 1.00 10.43 -10.29
N TYR A 378 0.33 9.30 -10.53
CA TYR A 378 0.36 8.14 -9.64
C TYR A 378 1.78 7.56 -9.49
N MET A 379 2.50 7.44 -10.60
CA MET A 379 3.88 6.95 -10.58
C MET A 379 4.82 7.89 -9.86
N SER A 380 4.72 9.19 -10.16
CA SER A 380 5.49 10.23 -9.47
C SER A 380 5.34 10.10 -7.97
N TYR A 381 4.10 9.97 -7.49
CA TYR A 381 3.79 9.84 -6.08
C TYR A 381 4.52 8.64 -5.45
N HIS A 382 4.54 7.49 -6.11
CA HIS A 382 5.20 6.32 -5.56
C HIS A 382 6.72 6.37 -5.61
N LEU A 383 7.30 6.82 -6.72
CA LEU A 383 8.75 7.00 -6.81
C LEU A 383 9.24 8.00 -5.75
N GLN A 384 8.50 9.09 -5.54
CA GLN A 384 8.78 10.07 -4.49
C GLN A 384 8.65 9.48 -3.09
N ARG A 385 7.62 8.68 -2.80
CA ARG A 385 7.49 8.00 -1.50
C ARG A 385 8.63 7.05 -1.22
N SER A 386 9.07 6.32 -2.24
CA SER A 386 10.17 5.39 -2.11
C SER A 386 11.50 6.10 -1.91
N TYR A 387 11.75 7.16 -2.69
CA TYR A 387 12.88 8.05 -2.48
C TYR A 387 12.88 8.62 -1.06
N VAL A 388 11.73 9.06 -0.55
CA VAL A 388 11.58 9.48 0.85
C VAL A 388 11.94 8.37 1.80
N ALA A 389 11.40 7.16 1.65
CA ALA A 389 11.72 6.05 2.52
C ALA A 389 13.24 5.74 2.54
N MET A 390 13.93 5.84 1.40
CA MET A 390 15.39 5.68 1.34
C MET A 390 16.13 6.83 2.03
N THR A 391 15.71 8.09 1.82
CA THR A 391 16.28 9.24 2.52
C THR A 391 16.09 9.13 4.03
N LEU A 392 14.97 8.53 4.47
CA LEU A 392 14.69 8.18 5.85
C LEU A 392 15.56 7.03 6.39
N GLN A 393 16.50 6.46 5.62
CA GLN A 393 17.54 5.56 6.13
C GLN A 393 18.93 6.20 6.18
N MET A 394 19.13 7.35 5.53
CA MET A 394 20.41 8.07 5.52
C MET A 394 20.83 8.58 6.90
N GLU A 395 22.14 8.75 7.09
CA GLU A 395 22.66 9.56 8.18
C GLU A 395 22.34 11.06 7.97
N PRO A 396 22.23 11.87 9.03
CA PRO A 396 21.81 13.27 8.97
C PRO A 396 22.61 14.11 8.02
N GLU A 397 23.94 13.93 8.01
CA GLU A 397 24.84 14.72 7.18
C GLU A 397 24.57 14.46 5.70
N GLU A 398 24.32 13.20 5.33
CA GLU A 398 23.94 12.81 3.97
C GLU A 398 22.53 13.27 3.63
N LEU A 399 21.59 13.18 4.57
CA LEU A 399 20.22 13.68 4.41
C LEU A 399 20.20 15.19 4.17
N ILE A 400 21.01 15.98 4.90
CA ILE A 400 21.14 17.43 4.70
C ILE A 400 21.69 17.72 3.30
N LYS A 401 22.75 17.04 2.86
CA LYS A 401 23.30 17.20 1.51
C LYS A 401 22.26 16.88 0.43
N GLU A 402 21.52 15.80 0.62
CA GLU A 402 20.51 15.35 -0.32
C GLU A 402 19.34 16.34 -0.43
N VAL A 403 18.91 16.92 0.69
CA VAL A 403 17.90 17.99 0.73
C VAL A 403 18.38 19.25 0.03
N GLN A 404 19.64 19.64 0.24
CA GLN A 404 20.24 20.79 -0.45
C GLN A 404 20.33 20.55 -1.96
N ALA A 405 20.74 19.35 -2.38
CA ALA A 405 20.82 18.97 -3.78
C ALA A 405 19.44 18.98 -4.44
N LEU A 406 18.41 18.43 -3.78
CA LEU A 406 17.05 18.43 -4.30
C LEU A 406 16.47 19.87 -4.35
N SER A 407 16.70 20.70 -3.33
CA SER A 407 16.30 22.11 -3.35
C SER A 407 16.90 22.87 -4.55
N LYS A 408 18.17 22.63 -4.85
CA LYS A 408 18.85 23.23 -6.01
C LYS A 408 18.25 22.74 -7.33
N LEU A 409 18.01 21.44 -7.45
CA LEU A 409 17.40 20.81 -8.63
C LEU A 409 16.00 21.40 -8.91
N LEU A 410 15.15 21.48 -7.89
CA LEU A 410 13.79 21.99 -8.00
C LEU A 410 13.75 23.48 -8.39
N LYS A 411 14.69 24.29 -7.87
CA LYS A 411 14.85 25.69 -8.30
C LYS A 411 15.16 25.82 -9.80
N ASN A 412 15.91 24.88 -10.36
CA ASN A 412 16.24 24.87 -11.78
C ASN A 412 15.05 24.40 -12.63
N LEU A 413 14.29 23.40 -12.18
CA LEU A 413 13.14 22.85 -12.92
C LEU A 413 11.95 23.82 -13.04
N GLN A 414 11.81 24.78 -12.12
CA GLN A 414 10.76 25.81 -12.17
C GLN A 414 10.82 26.72 -13.40
N GLN A 415 11.95 26.76 -14.12
CA GLN A 415 12.13 27.69 -15.23
C GLN A 415 11.62 27.16 -16.57
N ASP A 416 11.45 25.84 -16.73
CA ASP A 416 11.44 25.22 -18.08
C ASP A 416 10.21 24.35 -18.45
N SER A 417 9.23 24.08 -17.58
CA SER A 417 8.04 23.29 -18.00
C SER A 417 6.76 23.51 -17.17
N PRO A 418 5.58 23.72 -17.81
CA PRO A 418 4.29 23.82 -17.14
C PRO A 418 3.75 22.49 -16.59
N LEU A 419 4.15 21.34 -17.16
CA LEU A 419 3.81 19.99 -16.66
C LEU A 419 4.59 19.61 -15.40
N MET A 420 5.73 20.26 -15.15
CA MET A 420 6.55 20.03 -13.96
C MET A 420 5.99 20.69 -12.70
N GLY A 421 5.01 21.60 -12.78
CA GLY A 421 4.46 22.28 -11.60
C GLY A 421 3.86 21.33 -10.56
N THR A 422 3.13 20.31 -11.00
CA THR A 422 2.54 19.30 -10.10
C THR A 422 3.57 18.30 -9.56
N PHE A 423 4.60 17.98 -10.34
CA PHE A 423 5.73 17.12 -9.93
C PHE A 423 6.66 17.82 -8.92
N ASP A 424 7.01 19.09 -9.18
CA ASP A 424 7.84 19.97 -8.34
C ASP A 424 7.18 20.19 -6.97
N ASP A 425 5.90 20.52 -6.98
CA ASP A 425 5.12 20.76 -5.77
C ASP A 425 5.02 19.45 -4.93
N LEU A 426 4.62 18.32 -5.50
CA LEU A 426 4.47 17.07 -4.75
C LEU A 426 5.82 16.53 -4.21
N ALA A 427 6.91 16.66 -4.98
CA ALA A 427 8.26 16.31 -4.52
C ALA A 427 8.69 17.19 -3.34
N ARG A 428 8.42 18.50 -3.39
CA ARG A 428 8.70 19.43 -2.28
C ARG A 428 7.94 19.07 -1.02
N ALA A 429 6.63 18.82 -1.11
CA ALA A 429 5.81 18.48 0.06
C ALA A 429 6.25 17.15 0.68
N THR A 430 6.56 16.17 -0.16
CA THR A 430 6.97 14.83 0.30
C THR A 430 8.37 14.87 0.93
N LEU A 431 9.28 15.68 0.37
CA LEU A 431 10.62 15.89 0.95
C LEU A 431 10.57 16.69 2.26
N LEU A 432 9.78 17.77 2.32
CA LEU A 432 9.54 18.52 3.56
C LEU A 432 9.00 17.60 4.65
N HIS A 433 8.11 16.67 4.29
CA HIS A 433 7.60 15.67 5.21
C HIS A 433 8.67 14.65 5.67
N ALA A 434 9.54 14.20 4.78
CA ALA A 434 10.62 13.26 5.10
C ALA A 434 11.73 13.86 5.99
N VAL A 435 12.17 15.07 5.65
CA VAL A 435 13.11 15.84 6.46
C VAL A 435 12.53 16.07 7.85
N HIS A 436 11.24 16.38 7.90
CA HIS A 436 10.49 16.53 9.13
C HIS A 436 10.42 15.24 9.96
N GLU A 437 10.19 14.07 9.35
CA GLU A 437 10.09 12.82 10.11
C GLU A 437 11.42 12.31 10.67
N LYS A 438 12.58 12.59 10.06
CA LYS A 438 13.86 12.00 10.50
C LYS A 438 14.91 12.97 11.02
N VAL A 439 15.11 14.12 10.38
CA VAL A 439 16.12 15.09 10.82
C VAL A 439 15.68 15.76 12.12
N ILE A 440 14.38 15.97 12.23
CA ILE A 440 13.76 16.82 13.22
C ILE A 440 13.35 16.03 14.47
N LEU A 441 12.69 14.89 14.29
CA LEU A 441 12.22 14.03 15.39
C LEU A 441 13.37 13.30 16.12
N ASP A 442 14.34 12.75 15.38
CA ASP A 442 15.38 11.89 15.97
C ASP A 442 16.68 12.63 16.32
N LYS A 443 17.02 13.73 15.63
CA LYS A 443 18.39 14.28 15.67
C LYS A 443 18.50 15.73 16.18
N LYS A 444 17.43 16.30 16.77
CA LYS A 444 17.41 17.61 17.47
C LYS A 444 17.95 18.79 16.64
N VAL A 445 17.64 18.88 15.36
CA VAL A 445 17.97 20.08 14.58
C VAL A 445 17.05 21.24 15.00
N PRO A 446 17.57 22.45 15.26
CA PRO A 446 16.76 23.59 15.70
C PRO A 446 15.64 23.94 14.71
N SER A 447 14.41 24.05 15.21
CA SER A 447 13.18 24.34 14.46
C SER A 447 13.20 25.70 13.74
N GLU A 448 13.97 26.65 14.27
CA GLU A 448 14.15 28.03 13.78
C GLU A 448 14.62 28.12 12.32
N ASN A 449 15.27 27.08 11.79
CA ASN A 449 15.75 27.07 10.40
C ASN A 449 14.70 26.60 9.38
N PHE A 450 13.62 25.93 9.82
CA PHE A 450 12.68 25.23 8.92
C PHE A 450 11.27 25.82 8.92
N ILE A 451 10.80 26.33 10.07
CA ILE A 451 9.44 26.89 10.21
C ILE A 451 9.18 28.06 9.24
N PRO A 452 10.08 29.07 9.11
CA PRO A 452 9.85 30.20 8.21
C PRO A 452 9.79 29.81 6.73
N GLN A 453 10.66 28.90 6.28
CA GLN A 453 10.72 28.44 4.89
C GLN A 453 9.47 27.63 4.50
N THR A 454 8.97 26.80 5.42
CA THR A 454 7.74 26.03 5.23
C THR A 454 6.52 26.94 5.13
N ARG A 455 6.48 28.02 5.93
CA ARG A 455 5.42 29.04 5.90
C ARG A 455 5.42 29.86 4.62
N GLU A 456 6.59 30.26 4.12
CA GLU A 456 6.70 30.96 2.83
C GLU A 456 6.24 30.07 1.66
N HIS A 457 6.58 28.79 1.68
CA HIS A 457 6.12 27.84 0.67
C HIS A 457 4.61 27.58 0.72
N PHE A 458 4.02 27.55 1.92
CA PHE A 458 2.58 27.50 2.12
C PHE A 458 1.86 28.70 1.47
N ALA A 459 2.43 29.90 1.59
CA ALA A 459 1.84 31.13 1.03
C ALA A 459 2.03 31.30 -0.49
N ALA A 460 3.09 30.72 -1.08
CA ALA A 460 3.51 31.03 -2.46
C ALA A 460 2.95 30.11 -3.56
N SER A 461 2.36 28.96 -3.25
CA SER A 461 1.93 28.01 -4.29
C SER A 461 0.49 28.29 -4.74
N GLU A 462 0.27 28.81 -5.94
CA GLU A 462 -1.08 28.99 -6.52
C GLU A 462 -1.54 27.81 -7.40
N LYS A 463 -0.67 26.81 -7.63
CA LYS A 463 -0.79 25.92 -8.80
C LYS A 463 -1.26 24.48 -8.51
N SER A 464 -1.23 24.00 -7.26
CA SER A 464 -1.63 22.62 -6.93
C SER A 464 -2.36 22.52 -5.58
N GLU A 465 -3.62 22.09 -5.60
CA GLU A 465 -4.45 21.91 -4.39
C GLU A 465 -4.02 20.68 -3.57
N LEU A 466 -3.57 19.61 -4.23
CA LEU A 466 -3.02 18.43 -3.55
C LEU A 466 -1.73 18.77 -2.77
N TYR A 467 -0.91 19.67 -3.32
CA TYR A 467 0.29 20.18 -2.64
C TYR A 467 -0.08 20.98 -1.39
N ARG A 468 -0.97 21.96 -1.53
CA ARG A 468 -1.46 22.76 -0.41
C ARG A 468 -2.03 21.87 0.70
N ARG A 469 -2.81 20.83 0.38
CA ARG A 469 -3.29 19.81 1.33
C ARG A 469 -2.13 19.15 2.09
N ASN A 470 -1.16 18.59 1.38
CA ASN A 470 -0.05 17.86 2.00
C ASN A 470 0.89 18.78 2.79
N ALA A 471 1.12 20.00 2.32
CA ALA A 471 1.89 21.02 3.04
C ALA A 471 1.21 21.43 4.35
N MET A 472 -0.12 21.59 4.38
CA MET A 472 -0.89 21.86 5.61
C MET A 472 -0.72 20.74 6.64
N ILE A 473 -0.85 19.48 6.21
CA ILE A 473 -0.68 18.31 7.09
C ILE A 473 0.76 18.26 7.63
N GLY A 474 1.76 18.48 6.77
CA GLY A 474 3.16 18.51 7.17
C GLY A 474 3.47 19.62 8.18
N TYR A 475 2.98 20.83 7.94
CA TYR A 475 3.17 21.98 8.83
C TYR A 475 2.51 21.78 10.20
N ALA A 476 1.30 21.22 10.24
CA ALA A 476 0.62 20.92 11.49
C ALA A 476 1.29 19.79 12.28
N ARG A 477 1.77 18.74 11.60
CA ARG A 477 2.60 17.71 12.25
C ARG A 477 3.86 18.30 12.86
N MET A 478 4.46 19.30 12.20
CA MET A 478 5.62 20.02 12.72
C MET A 478 5.34 20.78 14.00
N ILE A 479 4.32 21.64 14.00
CA ILE A 479 3.91 22.36 15.20
C ILE A 479 3.54 21.38 16.34
N ALA A 480 2.83 20.28 16.03
CA ALA A 480 2.43 19.32 17.05
C ALA A 480 3.60 18.54 17.68
N THR A 481 4.65 18.31 16.88
CA THR A 481 5.81 17.50 17.25
C THR A 481 6.81 18.28 18.10
N PHE A 482 7.04 19.54 17.75
CA PHE A 482 8.03 20.38 18.41
C PHE A 482 7.49 21.07 19.66
N ASP A 483 8.41 21.53 20.50
CA ASP A 483 8.12 22.50 21.56
C ASP A 483 8.10 23.91 20.95
N VAL A 484 7.11 24.13 20.09
CA VAL A 484 6.85 25.44 19.46
C VAL A 484 6.16 26.36 20.46
N SER A 485 6.40 27.65 20.28
CA SER A 485 5.75 28.65 21.13
C SER A 485 4.23 28.66 20.91
N PRO A 486 3.43 29.02 21.92
CA PRO A 486 1.98 29.24 21.77
C PRO A 486 1.63 30.15 20.58
N GLU A 487 2.46 31.16 20.33
CA GLU A 487 2.32 32.09 19.20
C GLU A 487 2.40 31.40 17.83
N GLU A 488 3.28 30.42 17.68
CA GLU A 488 3.41 29.65 16.43
C GLU A 488 2.23 28.71 16.22
N VAL A 489 1.69 28.13 17.30
CA VAL A 489 0.46 27.32 17.25
C VAL A 489 -0.71 28.20 16.80
N HIS A 490 -0.85 29.39 17.40
CA HIS A 490 -1.88 30.39 17.05
C HIS A 490 -1.78 30.79 15.57
N GLN A 491 -0.58 31.14 15.09
CA GLN A 491 -0.36 31.47 13.67
C GLN A 491 -0.71 30.31 12.73
N GLY A 492 -0.45 29.06 13.14
CA GLY A 492 -0.82 27.88 12.37
C GLY A 492 -2.33 27.69 12.27
N ILE A 493 -3.08 27.91 13.35
CA ILE A 493 -4.54 27.86 13.36
C ILE A 493 -5.13 28.95 12.45
N HIS A 494 -4.59 30.17 12.54
CA HIS A 494 -5.03 31.28 11.68
C HIS A 494 -4.79 30.98 10.19
N ALA A 495 -3.63 30.43 9.83
CA ALA A 495 -3.31 30.03 8.46
C ALA A 495 -4.26 28.96 7.92
N LEU A 496 -4.62 27.95 8.74
CA LEU A 496 -5.60 26.93 8.36
C LEU A 496 -7.00 27.54 8.17
N SER A 497 -7.40 28.47 9.04
CA SER A 497 -8.68 29.19 8.95
C SER A 497 -8.78 30.03 7.67
N GLU A 498 -7.71 30.70 7.28
CA GLU A 498 -7.66 31.45 6.04
C GLU A 498 -7.87 30.54 4.80
N VAL A 499 -7.23 29.36 4.79
CA VAL A 499 -7.40 28.38 3.70
C VAL A 499 -8.83 27.86 3.64
N VAL A 500 -9.38 27.40 4.76
CA VAL A 500 -10.74 26.86 4.83
C VAL A 500 -11.78 27.90 4.42
N THR A 501 -11.58 29.16 4.81
CA THR A 501 -12.47 30.26 4.43
C THR A 501 -12.49 30.45 2.91
N LYS A 502 -11.32 30.41 2.26
CA LYS A 502 -11.15 30.72 0.83
C LYS A 502 -11.38 29.54 -0.11
N THR A 503 -11.52 28.31 0.40
CA THR A 503 -11.62 27.11 -0.44
C THR A 503 -12.91 26.34 -0.23
N ASP A 504 -13.50 25.85 -1.32
CA ASP A 504 -14.55 24.81 -1.28
C ASP A 504 -14.00 23.45 -1.76
N ASN A 505 -12.68 23.37 -1.99
CA ASN A 505 -12.03 22.15 -2.44
C ASN A 505 -11.94 21.13 -1.30
N ILE A 506 -12.48 19.94 -1.54
CA ILE A 506 -12.61 18.90 -0.52
C ILE A 506 -11.26 18.36 -0.01
N LEU A 507 -10.25 18.30 -0.87
CA LEU A 507 -8.90 17.87 -0.49
C LEU A 507 -8.27 18.88 0.49
N LEU A 508 -8.47 20.18 0.27
CA LEU A 508 -7.97 21.21 1.17
C LEU A 508 -8.69 21.19 2.52
N LEU A 509 -10.01 20.96 2.51
CA LEU A 509 -10.80 20.79 3.73
C LEU A 509 -10.35 19.55 4.54
N GLU A 510 -10.06 18.43 3.86
CA GLU A 510 -9.51 17.23 4.50
C GLU A 510 -8.12 17.48 5.10
N GLY A 511 -7.25 18.20 4.38
CA GLY A 511 -5.94 18.58 4.89
C GLY A 511 -6.04 19.45 6.14
N ALA A 512 -6.95 20.42 6.14
CA ALA A 512 -7.17 21.33 7.26
C ALA A 512 -7.73 20.61 8.50
N VAL A 513 -8.65 19.66 8.35
CA VAL A 513 -9.19 18.92 9.50
C VAL A 513 -8.16 17.99 10.12
N LEU A 514 -7.34 17.31 9.29
CA LEU A 514 -6.25 16.47 9.76
C LEU A 514 -5.17 17.30 10.47
N ALA A 515 -4.85 18.47 9.92
CA ALA A 515 -3.93 19.43 10.52
C ALA A 515 -4.45 19.91 11.88
N ALA A 516 -5.70 20.37 11.94
CA ALA A 516 -6.33 20.84 13.18
C ALA A 516 -6.39 19.76 14.28
N ALA A 517 -6.76 18.53 13.91
CA ALA A 517 -6.75 17.40 14.85
C ALA A 517 -5.35 17.07 15.35
N THR A 518 -4.33 17.23 14.51
CA THR A 518 -2.92 17.02 14.88
C THR A 518 -2.43 18.11 15.85
N LEU A 519 -2.87 19.36 15.68
CA LEU A 519 -2.51 20.48 16.54
C LEU A 519 -3.16 20.42 17.92
N LEU A 520 -4.36 19.84 18.03
CA LEU A 520 -5.22 19.87 19.22
C LEU A 520 -4.48 19.69 20.57
N PRO A 521 -3.53 18.74 20.73
CA PRO A 521 -2.83 18.54 22.00
C PRO A 521 -1.91 19.70 22.43
N LYS A 522 -1.54 20.59 21.50
CA LYS A 522 -0.63 21.73 21.70
C LYS A 522 -1.34 23.08 21.69
N VAL A 523 -2.63 23.11 21.33
CA VAL A 523 -3.39 24.36 21.22
C VAL A 523 -3.55 25.02 22.59
N PRO A 524 -3.09 26.27 22.78
CA PRO A 524 -3.37 27.03 23.98
C PRO A 524 -4.88 27.15 24.21
N GLN A 525 -5.31 27.15 25.48
CA GLN A 525 -6.75 27.17 25.80
C GLN A 525 -7.50 28.37 25.19
N HIS A 526 -6.84 29.52 25.04
CA HIS A 526 -7.45 30.70 24.43
C HIS A 526 -7.76 30.54 22.93
N ASP A 527 -7.12 29.59 22.25
CA ASP A 527 -7.29 29.30 20.81
C ASP A 527 -8.31 28.20 20.52
N TYR A 528 -8.92 27.58 21.55
CA TYR A 528 -9.93 26.53 21.35
C TYR A 528 -11.15 27.03 20.56
N ASN A 529 -11.52 28.30 20.74
CA ASN A 529 -12.62 28.92 19.99
C ASN A 529 -12.29 29.06 18.50
N ASP A 530 -11.04 29.38 18.16
CA ASP A 530 -10.60 29.51 16.77
C ASP A 530 -10.54 28.14 16.09
N LEU A 531 -10.05 27.12 16.80
CA LEU A 531 -10.04 25.75 16.29
C LEU A 531 -11.45 25.16 16.16
N LEU A 532 -12.37 25.52 17.07
CA LEU A 532 -13.77 25.12 17.00
C LEU A 532 -14.47 25.79 15.80
N SER A 533 -14.21 27.08 15.60
CA SER A 533 -14.73 27.83 14.44
C SER A 533 -14.23 27.24 13.13
N LEU A 534 -12.94 26.88 13.06
CA LEU A 534 -12.34 26.16 11.94
C LEU A 534 -13.06 24.82 11.67
N ALA A 535 -13.23 24.00 12.71
CA ALA A 535 -13.85 22.68 12.58
C ALA A 535 -15.33 22.77 12.16
N LEU A 536 -16.07 23.75 12.70
CA LEU A 536 -17.46 24.03 12.30
C LEU A 536 -17.55 24.51 10.84
N ASN A 537 -16.61 25.35 10.39
CA ASN A 537 -16.57 25.79 8.99
C ASN A 537 -16.30 24.61 8.05
N ILE A 538 -15.37 23.71 8.39
CA ILE A 538 -15.13 22.50 7.60
C ILE A 538 -16.37 21.60 7.60
N TYR A 539 -16.99 21.37 8.76
CA TYR A 539 -18.20 20.56 8.88
C TYR A 539 -19.34 21.10 8.01
N ASN A 540 -19.60 22.40 8.05
CA ASN A 540 -20.64 23.04 7.25
C ASN A 540 -20.34 23.00 5.74
N LYS A 541 -19.09 23.27 5.33
CA LYS A 541 -18.69 23.20 3.91
C LYS A 541 -18.77 21.77 3.36
N THR A 542 -18.39 20.77 4.15
CA THR A 542 -18.50 19.36 3.75
C THR A 542 -19.93 18.81 3.84
N ALA A 543 -20.85 19.49 4.51
CA ALA A 543 -22.27 19.13 4.53
C ALA A 543 -23.05 19.64 3.31
N SER A 544 -22.45 20.54 2.50
CA SER A 544 -23.13 21.12 1.34
C SER A 544 -23.19 20.15 0.16
N GLU A 545 -24.29 20.17 -0.61
CA GLU A 545 -24.52 19.24 -1.74
C GLU A 545 -23.40 19.25 -2.79
N ASN A 546 -22.68 20.37 -2.94
CA ASN A 546 -21.63 20.54 -3.94
C ASN A 546 -20.25 20.00 -3.51
N SER A 547 -20.09 19.59 -2.26
CA SER A 547 -18.79 19.22 -1.67
C SER A 547 -18.91 18.13 -0.59
N PHE A 548 -19.94 17.28 -0.67
CA PHE A 548 -20.17 16.23 0.31
C PHE A 548 -19.11 15.13 0.24
N ASP A 549 -18.26 15.05 1.28
CA ASP A 549 -17.36 13.94 1.55
C ASP A 549 -17.64 13.41 2.97
N PRO A 550 -18.23 12.20 3.10
CA PRO A 550 -18.58 11.63 4.40
C PRO A 550 -17.40 11.53 5.36
N LEU A 551 -16.21 11.21 4.84
CA LEU A 551 -15.04 10.97 5.69
C LEU A 551 -14.50 12.27 6.31
N THR A 552 -14.37 13.34 5.52
CA THR A 552 -13.95 14.65 6.02
C THR A 552 -15.01 15.25 6.95
N HIS A 553 -16.29 15.06 6.64
CA HIS A 553 -17.41 15.48 7.47
C HIS A 553 -17.38 14.81 8.85
N ASP A 554 -17.24 13.48 8.89
CA ASP A 554 -17.15 12.71 10.13
C ASP A 554 -15.92 13.10 10.96
N ARG A 555 -14.76 13.31 10.31
CA ARG A 555 -13.55 13.78 10.99
C ARG A 555 -13.72 15.17 11.60
N ALA A 556 -14.39 16.10 10.90
CA ALA A 556 -14.68 17.43 11.42
C ALA A 556 -15.62 17.35 12.63
N TYR A 557 -16.61 16.46 12.57
CA TYR A 557 -17.51 16.21 13.68
C TYR A 557 -16.81 15.64 14.92
N GLU A 558 -15.92 14.67 14.75
CA GLU A 558 -15.12 14.13 15.85
C GLU A 558 -14.18 15.17 16.46
N LEU A 559 -13.58 16.05 15.65
CA LEU A 559 -12.79 17.17 16.14
C LEU A 559 -13.62 18.15 16.99
N ILE A 560 -14.84 18.48 16.54
CA ILE A 560 -15.80 19.31 17.30
C ILE A 560 -16.11 18.68 18.65
N LYS A 561 -16.39 17.37 18.71
CA LYS A 561 -16.66 16.66 19.97
C LYS A 561 -15.48 16.75 20.94
N GLN A 562 -14.26 16.56 20.45
CA GLN A 562 -13.06 16.63 21.27
C GLN A 562 -12.86 18.04 21.85
N LEU A 563 -13.04 19.08 21.03
CA LEU A 563 -12.94 20.47 21.45
C LEU A 563 -14.00 20.85 22.49
N VAL A 564 -15.27 20.48 22.27
CA VAL A 564 -16.34 20.74 23.25
C VAL A 564 -16.02 20.08 24.60
N LYS A 565 -15.54 18.83 24.59
CA LYS A 565 -15.15 18.13 25.82
C LYS A 565 -13.99 18.82 26.55
N LEU A 566 -13.01 19.37 25.83
CA LEU A 566 -11.91 20.14 26.43
C LEU A 566 -12.39 21.47 27.00
N MET A 567 -13.27 22.17 26.30
CA MET A 567 -13.87 23.44 26.77
C MET A 567 -14.76 23.23 28.00
N GLU A 568 -15.48 22.12 28.10
CA GLU A 568 -16.27 21.76 29.29
C GLU A 568 -15.43 21.63 30.56
N GLN A 569 -14.17 21.20 30.41
CA GLN A 569 -13.20 21.02 31.49
C GLN A 569 -12.54 22.34 31.95
N MET A 570 -12.77 23.45 31.25
CA MET A 570 -12.21 24.76 31.60
C MET A 570 -12.84 25.32 32.90
N PRO A 571 -12.11 26.13 33.69
CA PRO A 571 -12.64 26.84 34.84
C PRO A 571 -13.84 27.73 34.45
N SER A 572 -14.84 27.85 35.33
CA SER A 572 -16.08 28.58 35.04
C SER A 572 -15.89 30.07 34.74
N GLU A 573 -14.78 30.66 35.16
CA GLU A 573 -14.43 32.06 34.94
C GLU A 573 -13.97 32.35 33.50
N GLU A 574 -13.62 31.30 32.73
CA GLU A 574 -13.19 31.40 31.32
C GLU A 574 -14.25 30.88 30.33
N LYS A 575 -15.43 30.47 30.83
CA LYS A 575 -16.56 30.00 30.01
C LYS A 575 -17.39 31.16 29.46
N SER A 576 -16.81 32.04 28.66
CA SER A 576 -17.58 32.96 27.82
C SER A 576 -17.28 32.68 26.36
N ALA A 577 -18.17 31.94 25.70
CA ALA A 577 -18.18 31.79 24.26
C ALA A 577 -19.53 32.29 23.74
N GLU A 578 -19.51 33.35 22.94
CA GLU A 578 -20.66 33.77 22.15
C GLU A 578 -20.52 33.13 20.77
N VAL A 579 -21.15 31.97 20.57
CA VAL A 579 -21.15 31.28 19.29
C VAL A 579 -22.37 31.72 18.49
N GLN A 580 -22.19 32.61 17.52
CA GLN A 580 -23.24 32.96 16.55
C GLN A 580 -23.34 31.87 15.47
N LEU A 581 -24.26 30.93 15.66
CA LEU A 581 -24.63 29.95 14.63
C LEU A 581 -25.59 30.60 13.62
N THR A 582 -25.09 30.92 12.43
CA THR A 582 -25.95 31.32 11.30
C THR A 582 -26.26 30.06 10.48
N LEU A 583 -27.45 29.51 10.62
CA LEU A 583 -27.89 28.36 9.82
C LEU A 583 -28.36 28.84 8.43
N PRO A 584 -27.89 28.24 7.32
CA PRO A 584 -28.39 28.58 6.00
C PRO A 584 -29.86 28.19 5.86
N LYS A 585 -30.59 28.95 5.03
CA LYS A 585 -32.00 28.69 4.72
C LYS A 585 -32.09 27.36 3.93
N PRO A 586 -32.91 26.38 4.35
CA PRO A 586 -33.01 25.11 3.64
C PRO A 586 -33.61 25.31 2.24
N PRO A 587 -33.11 24.61 1.19
CA PRO A 587 -33.58 24.79 -0.17
C PRO A 587 -34.96 24.16 -0.46
N THR A 588 -35.52 23.32 0.44
CA THR A 588 -36.84 22.68 0.29
C THR A 588 -37.56 22.43 1.63
N PRO A 589 -38.92 22.33 1.65
CA PRO A 589 -39.74 22.32 2.87
C PRO A 589 -39.74 21.02 3.70
N PHE A 590 -38.87 20.04 3.41
CA PHE A 590 -38.92 18.71 4.03
C PHE A 590 -37.73 18.34 4.93
N PHE A 591 -36.84 19.27 5.26
CA PHE A 591 -35.76 19.00 6.21
C PHE A 591 -36.02 19.62 7.59
N THR A 592 -35.75 18.83 8.63
CA THR A 592 -35.73 19.26 10.03
C THR A 592 -34.28 19.33 10.49
N TYR A 593 -33.81 20.47 10.99
CA TYR A 593 -32.52 20.54 11.68
C TYR A 593 -32.74 20.17 13.15
N GLY A 594 -32.00 19.17 13.64
CA GLY A 594 -31.90 18.87 15.06
C GLY A 594 -30.56 19.32 15.61
N ILE A 595 -30.55 20.33 16.49
CA ILE A 595 -29.37 20.64 17.32
C ILE A 595 -29.72 20.29 18.75
N SER A 596 -28.99 19.34 19.33
CA SER A 596 -29.13 18.96 20.74
C SER A 596 -27.97 19.56 21.54
N LEU A 597 -28.23 20.64 22.28
CA LEU A 597 -27.28 21.22 23.23
C LEU A 597 -27.56 20.71 24.65
N ASN A 598 -26.63 19.93 25.19
CA ASN A 598 -26.65 19.50 26.59
C ASN A 598 -25.95 20.58 27.43
N VAL A 599 -26.72 21.48 28.05
CA VAL A 599 -26.16 22.43 29.02
C VAL A 599 -26.48 21.94 30.43
N ARG A 600 -25.50 21.34 31.10
CA ARG A 600 -25.59 21.09 32.55
C ARG A 600 -25.15 22.35 33.29
N THR A 601 -26.10 23.22 33.61
CA THR A 601 -25.90 24.27 34.62
C THR A 601 -26.95 24.17 35.72
N LYS A 602 -26.55 24.49 36.95
CA LYS A 602 -27.48 24.81 38.06
C LYS A 602 -28.31 26.05 37.66
N PRO A 603 -29.53 26.24 38.21
CA PRO A 603 -30.58 27.00 37.54
C PRO A 603 -30.16 28.45 37.26
N ILE A 604 -30.13 28.79 35.98
CA ILE A 604 -30.12 30.18 35.50
C ILE A 604 -31.57 30.54 35.21
N SER A 605 -32.07 31.64 35.78
CA SER A 605 -33.34 32.24 35.37
C SER A 605 -33.22 32.77 33.94
N LEU A 606 -33.88 32.11 32.99
CA LEU A 606 -34.16 32.64 31.66
C LEU A 606 -35.25 33.71 31.79
N THR A 607 -34.90 34.99 31.65
CA THR A 607 -35.84 36.11 31.83
C THR A 607 -36.50 36.60 30.54
N SER A 608 -36.05 36.21 29.35
CA SER A 608 -36.79 36.43 28.09
C SER A 608 -36.16 35.74 26.87
N PHE A 609 -36.98 35.31 25.93
CA PHE A 609 -36.63 34.96 24.56
C PHE A 609 -37.54 35.76 23.62
N THR A 610 -37.01 36.37 22.56
CA THR A 610 -37.80 37.13 21.58
C THR A 610 -37.64 36.50 20.21
N VAL A 611 -38.75 36.01 19.65
CA VAL A 611 -38.83 35.53 18.27
C VAL A 611 -39.42 36.66 17.43
N GLN A 612 -38.68 37.14 16.43
CA GLN A 612 -39.23 37.95 15.36
C GLN A 612 -39.23 37.13 14.06
N ASP A 613 -40.34 37.24 13.33
CA ASP A 613 -40.66 36.64 12.02
C ASP A 613 -40.80 35.11 11.95
N ILE A 614 -42.06 34.65 11.93
CA ILE A 614 -42.44 33.23 11.92
C ILE A 614 -42.94 32.83 10.53
N GLY A 615 -42.27 31.82 9.95
CA GLY A 615 -42.71 31.11 8.76
C GLY A 615 -42.00 29.76 8.60
N VAL A 616 -41.85 28.97 9.67
CA VAL A 616 -41.35 27.58 9.63
C VAL A 616 -41.87 26.79 10.84
N ARG A 617 -42.18 25.50 10.67
CA ARG A 617 -42.44 24.54 11.77
C ARG A 617 -41.23 24.46 12.70
N GLN A 618 -41.44 24.59 14.01
CA GLN A 618 -40.40 24.40 15.02
C GLN A 618 -40.79 23.26 15.96
N SER A 619 -39.87 22.33 16.21
CA SER A 619 -40.02 21.32 17.26
C SER A 619 -39.17 21.71 18.47
N VAL A 620 -39.73 21.60 19.67
CA VAL A 620 -38.99 21.70 20.93
C VAL A 620 -39.05 20.33 21.62
N SER A 621 -37.90 19.76 21.95
CA SER A 621 -37.80 18.53 22.74
C SER A 621 -37.15 18.83 24.09
N GLY A 622 -37.62 18.17 25.14
CA GLY A 622 -37.08 18.29 26.50
C GLY A 622 -37.03 16.93 27.20
N ARG A 623 -36.04 16.74 28.08
CA ARG A 623 -35.91 15.54 28.93
C ARG A 623 -36.51 15.80 30.31
N LEU A 624 -37.39 14.91 30.76
CA LEU A 624 -37.93 14.89 32.13
C LEU A 624 -37.26 13.74 32.88
N SER A 625 -36.32 14.04 33.77
CA SER A 625 -35.74 13.06 34.68
C SER A 625 -36.03 13.44 36.13
N SER A 626 -37.24 13.16 36.62
CA SER A 626 -37.49 12.84 38.03
C SER A 626 -38.97 12.46 38.25
N LEU A 627 -39.18 11.52 39.19
CA LEU A 627 -40.45 11.00 39.73
C LEU A 627 -41.09 9.83 38.95
N LEU A 628 -40.67 8.61 39.28
CA LEU A 628 -41.48 7.40 39.59
C LEU A 628 -40.55 6.16 39.69
N PRO A 629 -40.79 5.19 40.59
CA PRO A 629 -39.99 3.97 40.66
C PRO A 629 -40.61 2.90 39.75
N LEU A 630 -40.13 2.80 38.51
CA LEU A 630 -40.40 1.67 37.61
C LEU A 630 -39.06 1.18 37.07
N HIS A 631 -38.73 -0.09 37.32
CA HIS A 631 -37.37 -0.62 37.15
C HIS A 631 -36.96 -0.95 35.70
N ASP A 632 -37.79 -0.69 34.68
CA ASP A 632 -37.51 -1.06 33.27
C ASP A 632 -37.81 0.06 32.24
N LEU A 633 -37.85 1.34 32.65
CA LEU A 633 -38.01 2.48 31.73
C LEU A 633 -36.63 3.08 31.39
N VAL A 634 -36.25 3.11 30.11
CA VAL A 634 -34.90 3.59 29.69
C VAL A 634 -34.93 5.04 29.20
N ASP A 635 -35.99 5.48 28.51
CA ASP A 635 -36.14 6.88 28.10
C ASP A 635 -37.62 7.26 27.94
N LEU A 636 -37.94 8.53 28.21
CA LEU A 636 -39.28 9.12 27.99
C LEU A 636 -39.13 10.46 27.27
N GLY A 637 -39.52 10.49 26.01
CA GLY A 637 -39.56 11.69 25.19
C GLY A 637 -40.96 12.29 25.13
N VAL A 638 -41.05 13.62 25.28
CA VAL A 638 -42.27 14.39 24.99
C VAL A 638 -42.00 15.27 23.79
N LYS A 639 -42.82 15.14 22.75
CA LYS A 639 -42.84 16.06 21.60
C LYS A 639 -44.14 16.85 21.61
N LEU A 640 -44.01 18.16 21.53
CA LEU A 640 -45.12 19.10 21.34
C LEU A 640 -44.91 19.78 19.99
N GLU A 641 -45.88 19.63 19.10
CA GLU A 641 -45.91 20.32 17.82
C GLU A 641 -47.11 21.27 17.78
N ALA A 642 -46.87 22.53 17.40
CA ALA A 642 -47.93 23.49 17.17
C ALA A 642 -48.00 23.82 15.68
N GLY A 643 -49.19 23.73 15.10
CA GLY A 643 -49.46 24.03 13.70
C GLY A 643 -50.60 25.04 13.54
N MET A 644 -50.55 25.84 12.49
CA MET A 644 -51.69 26.60 11.97
C MET A 644 -51.93 26.18 10.53
N ALA A 645 -53.18 25.93 10.17
CA ALA A 645 -53.53 25.70 8.78
C ALA A 645 -53.33 27.00 7.99
N GLN A 646 -52.77 26.91 6.79
CA GLN A 646 -52.65 28.04 5.87
C GLN A 646 -53.60 27.80 4.70
N ASP A 647 -54.28 28.86 4.25
CA ASP A 647 -55.02 28.79 3.01
C ASP A 647 -54.08 28.75 1.80
N GLY A 648 -54.63 28.54 0.61
CA GLY A 648 -53.87 28.54 -0.66
C GLY A 648 -53.17 29.86 -1.00
N THR A 649 -53.23 30.88 -0.13
CA THR A 649 -52.49 32.14 -0.25
C THR A 649 -51.35 32.26 0.77
N GLY A 650 -51.17 31.25 1.64
CA GLY A 650 -50.18 31.25 2.70
C GLY A 650 -50.60 32.02 3.96
N LYS A 651 -51.87 32.45 4.08
CA LYS A 651 -52.38 33.10 5.30
C LYS A 651 -52.87 32.05 6.29
N ASN A 652 -52.49 32.21 7.55
CA ASN A 652 -52.97 31.34 8.63
C ASN A 652 -54.50 31.51 8.79
N VAL A 653 -55.23 30.40 8.76
CA VAL A 653 -56.69 30.32 8.99
C VAL A 653 -56.97 29.17 9.95
N GLY A 654 -57.74 29.45 11.01
CA GLY A 654 -58.11 28.48 12.04
C GLY A 654 -57.39 28.70 13.37
N GLU A 655 -57.87 28.02 14.41
CA GLU A 655 -57.21 27.98 15.71
C GLU A 655 -55.94 27.10 15.66
N PRO A 656 -54.91 27.42 16.44
CA PRO A 656 -53.69 26.61 16.50
C PRO A 656 -54.01 25.19 16.98
N THR A 657 -53.56 24.19 16.23
CA THR A 657 -53.63 22.79 16.63
C THR A 657 -52.36 22.41 17.38
N PHE A 658 -52.51 21.67 18.47
CA PHE A 658 -51.39 21.15 19.25
C PHE A 658 -51.39 19.63 19.16
N ASP A 659 -50.34 19.08 18.57
CA ASP A 659 -50.07 17.65 18.58
C ASP A 659 -49.13 17.31 19.73
N PHE A 660 -49.55 16.32 20.51
CA PHE A 660 -48.78 15.76 21.61
C PHE A 660 -48.43 14.32 21.27
N SER A 661 -47.14 13.99 21.24
CA SER A 661 -46.70 12.61 21.15
C SER A 661 -45.78 12.26 22.32
N LEU A 662 -46.11 11.16 22.99
CA LEU A 662 -45.28 10.55 24.02
C LEU A 662 -44.58 9.34 23.42
N SER A 663 -43.26 9.28 23.51
CA SER A 663 -42.47 8.11 23.15
C SER A 663 -41.78 7.54 24.38
N ALA A 664 -41.91 6.24 24.59
CA ALA A 664 -41.31 5.53 25.72
C ALA A 664 -40.45 4.37 25.20
N LEU A 665 -39.20 4.30 25.67
CA LEU A 665 -38.27 3.23 25.33
C LEU A 665 -38.21 2.22 26.48
N PHE A 666 -38.54 0.96 26.19
CA PHE A 666 -38.46 -0.15 27.13
C PHE A 666 -37.31 -1.08 26.75
N GLY A 667 -36.46 -1.44 27.71
CA GLY A 667 -35.37 -2.39 27.51
C GLY A 667 -35.54 -3.61 28.39
N HIS A 668 -35.47 -4.82 27.82
CA HIS A 668 -35.44 -6.07 28.60
C HIS A 668 -34.16 -6.84 28.28
N TYR A 669 -33.39 -7.19 29.31
CA TYR A 669 -32.11 -7.89 29.17
C TYR A 669 -32.30 -9.41 29.20
N GLY A 670 -32.25 -10.05 28.02
CA GLY A 670 -32.13 -11.49 27.85
C GLY A 670 -30.96 -11.85 26.93
N LYS A 671 -30.33 -13.01 27.15
CA LYS A 671 -29.22 -13.52 26.32
C LYS A 671 -29.70 -13.86 24.91
N GLY A 672 -29.73 -12.87 24.02
CA GLY A 672 -30.07 -13.04 22.60
C GLY A 672 -30.72 -11.81 21.98
N GLY A 673 -29.94 -10.76 21.73
CA GLY A 673 -30.32 -9.62 20.88
C GLY A 673 -31.20 -8.53 21.53
N PHE A 674 -31.16 -7.34 20.94
CA PHE A 674 -31.98 -6.18 21.29
C PHE A 674 -33.29 -6.19 20.49
N ILE A 675 -34.41 -5.88 21.13
CA ILE A 675 -35.67 -5.55 20.45
C ILE A 675 -36.00 -4.10 20.81
N THR A 676 -36.09 -3.23 19.81
CA THR A 676 -36.64 -1.87 19.95
C THR A 676 -38.06 -1.84 19.41
N ALA A 677 -38.98 -1.22 20.15
CA ALA A 677 -40.34 -0.94 19.70
C ALA A 677 -40.62 0.54 19.94
N ASP A 678 -40.94 1.29 18.88
CA ASP A 678 -41.48 2.64 18.99
C ASP A 678 -43.00 2.55 19.07
N VAL A 679 -43.59 3.13 20.13
CA VAL A 679 -45.04 3.23 20.27
C VAL A 679 -45.41 4.70 20.23
N GLY A 680 -46.03 5.14 19.13
CA GLY A 680 -46.67 6.45 19.04
C GLY A 680 -48.17 6.32 19.30
N VAL A 681 -48.72 7.16 20.17
CA VAL A 681 -50.17 7.33 20.31
C VAL A 681 -50.47 8.81 20.11
N GLY A 682 -51.17 9.14 19.03
CA GLY A 682 -51.67 10.49 18.77
C GLY A 682 -53.10 10.64 19.30
N TYR A 683 -53.37 11.77 19.97
CA TYR A 683 -54.73 12.18 20.32
C TYR A 683 -55.05 13.50 19.62
N TYR A 684 -56.15 13.53 18.86
CA TYR A 684 -56.69 14.75 18.29
C TYR A 684 -57.68 15.39 19.26
N PHE A 685 -57.43 16.62 19.70
CA PHE A 685 -58.40 17.44 20.42
C PHE A 685 -58.89 18.57 19.52
N GLY A 686 -60.07 18.40 18.94
CA GLY A 686 -60.82 19.51 18.34
C GLY A 686 -61.82 20.04 19.35
N PHE A 687 -61.69 21.29 19.79
CA PHE A 687 -62.77 21.96 20.51
C PHE A 687 -63.80 22.45 19.48
N GLN A 688 -64.79 21.60 19.18
CA GLN A 688 -66.06 22.05 18.63
C GLN A 688 -67.18 21.73 19.62
N ASN A 689 -68.10 22.67 19.80
CA ASN A 689 -69.28 22.53 20.65
C ASN A 689 -70.26 21.50 20.04
N GLU A 690 -69.97 20.20 20.02
CA GLU A 690 -70.94 19.08 19.92
C GLU A 690 -70.27 17.75 20.38
N PRO A 691 -71.02 16.76 20.91
CA PRO A 691 -70.45 15.64 21.65
C PRO A 691 -70.16 14.43 20.75
N PHE A 692 -69.11 14.48 19.93
CA PHE A 692 -68.59 13.28 19.28
C PHE A 692 -67.06 13.27 19.24
N VAL A 693 -66.46 12.30 19.92
CA VAL A 693 -65.02 12.00 19.86
C VAL A 693 -64.85 10.77 18.96
N THR A 694 -64.25 10.94 17.79
CA THR A 694 -63.69 9.85 16.99
C THR A 694 -62.18 9.95 17.02
N GLY A 695 -61.52 8.94 17.59
CA GLY A 695 -60.05 8.82 17.58
C GLY A 695 -59.63 7.71 16.62
N SER A 696 -58.57 7.94 15.85
CA SER A 696 -57.82 6.91 15.13
C SER A 696 -56.42 6.82 15.75
N ALA A 697 -55.97 5.60 16.05
CA ALA A 697 -54.61 5.34 16.47
C ALA A 697 -53.87 4.62 15.34
N GLU A 698 -52.75 5.18 14.89
CA GLU A 698 -51.79 4.47 14.04
C GLU A 698 -50.67 3.91 14.92
N MET A 699 -50.31 2.65 14.70
CA MET A 699 -49.27 1.96 15.45
C MET A 699 -48.28 1.38 14.43
N GLY A 700 -47.09 1.96 14.33
CA GLY A 700 -46.00 1.46 13.49
C GLY A 700 -45.11 0.53 14.28
N LEU A 701 -44.87 -0.69 13.80
CA LEU A 701 -43.93 -1.64 14.41
C LEU A 701 -42.71 -1.79 13.49
N HIS A 702 -41.54 -1.31 13.92
CA HIS A 702 -40.27 -1.54 13.23
C HIS A 702 -39.52 -2.71 13.85
N LEU A 703 -39.35 -3.80 13.10
CA LEU A 703 -38.51 -4.94 13.49
C LEU A 703 -37.24 -4.93 12.62
N ILE A 704 -36.07 -4.82 13.25
CA ILE A 704 -34.77 -4.92 12.58
C ILE A 704 -34.12 -6.26 12.96
N PRO A 705 -34.22 -7.31 12.12
CA PRO A 705 -33.42 -8.51 12.31
C PRO A 705 -32.05 -8.34 11.64
N HIS A 706 -30.98 -8.63 12.38
CA HIS A 706 -29.65 -8.81 11.79
C HIS A 706 -29.56 -10.20 11.15
N PHE A 707 -30.02 -10.35 9.89
CA PHE A 707 -29.45 -11.27 8.88
C PHE A 707 -30.00 -10.90 7.48
N ALA A 708 -29.21 -11.19 6.44
CA ALA A 708 -29.33 -10.69 5.07
C ALA A 708 -30.63 -11.08 4.34
N ALA A 709 -31.62 -10.19 4.34
CA ALA A 709 -32.54 -9.87 3.23
C ALA A 709 -33.56 -8.83 3.72
N SER A 710 -33.64 -7.67 3.08
CA SER A 710 -34.65 -6.65 3.41
C SER A 710 -35.97 -6.99 2.70
N PHE A 711 -37.05 -7.17 3.47
CA PHE A 711 -38.42 -7.11 2.96
C PHE A 711 -39.08 -5.83 3.46
N TYR A 712 -39.63 -5.03 2.54
CA TYR A 712 -40.52 -3.94 2.88
C TYR A 712 -41.95 -4.43 2.74
N GLY A 713 -42.71 -4.43 3.83
CA GLY A 713 -44.15 -4.70 3.82
C GLY A 713 -44.83 -3.73 4.77
N GLN A 714 -45.97 -3.19 4.36
CA GLN A 714 -46.77 -2.27 5.17
C GLN A 714 -47.92 -3.06 5.80
N VAL A 715 -48.03 -3.04 7.12
CA VAL A 715 -49.16 -3.64 7.86
C VAL A 715 -50.11 -2.52 8.25
N GLY A 716 -51.29 -2.49 7.63
CA GLY A 716 -52.38 -1.61 8.04
C GLY A 716 -53.27 -2.33 9.06
N VAL A 717 -53.55 -1.69 10.18
CA VAL A 717 -54.58 -2.13 11.15
C VAL A 717 -55.73 -1.14 11.09
N THR A 718 -56.92 -1.62 10.77
CA THR A 718 -58.14 -0.80 10.77
C THR A 718 -59.10 -1.34 11.82
N PHE A 719 -59.63 -0.44 12.66
CA PHE A 719 -60.66 -0.79 13.63
C PHE A 719 -62.03 -0.46 13.05
N ASP A 720 -62.81 -1.48 12.73
CA ASP A 720 -64.21 -1.29 12.31
C ASP A 720 -65.15 -1.50 13.50
N ARG A 721 -65.98 -0.50 13.77
CA ARG A 721 -67.06 -0.63 14.75
C ARG A 721 -68.29 -1.18 14.04
N GLN A 722 -68.59 -2.46 14.20
CA GLN A 722 -69.90 -2.96 13.79
C GLN A 722 -70.95 -2.54 14.82
N GLU A 723 -71.94 -1.79 14.35
CA GLU A 723 -73.11 -1.39 15.12
C GLU A 723 -73.95 -2.62 15.48
N ALA A 724 -73.76 -3.14 16.70
CA ALA A 724 -74.86 -3.56 17.58
C ALA A 724 -74.37 -4.13 18.92
N ASN A 725 -73.16 -4.71 19.04
CA ASN A 725 -72.81 -5.49 20.25
C ASN A 725 -71.38 -5.32 20.78
N GLY A 726 -70.77 -4.13 20.61
CA GLY A 726 -69.59 -3.74 21.39
C GLY A 726 -68.35 -4.64 21.29
N GLN A 727 -68.22 -5.45 20.24
CA GLN A 727 -67.02 -6.22 19.96
C GLN A 727 -66.17 -5.50 18.90
N PHE A 728 -64.88 -5.35 19.20
CA PHE A 728 -63.88 -4.85 18.26
C PHE A 728 -63.31 -6.03 17.48
N GLY A 729 -63.44 -6.02 16.15
CA GLY A 729 -62.76 -6.96 15.28
C GLY A 729 -61.41 -6.41 14.83
N LEU A 730 -60.33 -7.17 15.04
CA LEU A 730 -59.01 -6.87 14.49
C LEU A 730 -58.88 -7.53 13.12
N ARG A 731 -58.64 -6.73 12.07
CA ARG A 731 -58.35 -7.22 10.72
C ARG A 731 -56.93 -6.81 10.34
N PHE A 732 -56.10 -7.79 10.00
CA PHE A 732 -54.75 -7.56 9.51
C PHE A 732 -54.76 -7.63 7.98
N CYS A 733 -54.34 -6.56 7.32
CA CYS A 733 -53.98 -6.60 5.91
C CYS A 733 -52.46 -6.54 5.79
N ILE A 734 -51.88 -7.61 5.23
CA ILE A 734 -50.47 -7.67 4.88
C ILE A 734 -50.40 -7.55 3.37
N THR A 735 -49.91 -6.40 2.89
CA THR A 735 -49.59 -6.20 1.47
C THR A 735 -48.09 -6.39 1.29
N LYS A 736 -47.75 -7.22 0.29
CA LYS A 736 -46.37 -7.60 -0.03
C LYS A 736 -45.67 -6.53 -0.84
#